data_AF-A0A815MXP0-F1
#
_entry.id   AF-A0A815MXP0-F1
#
_cell.length_a   1.000
_cell.length_b   1.000
_cell.length_c   1.000
_cell.angle_alpha   90.00
_cell.angle_beta   90.00
_cell.angle_gamma   90.00
#
_symmetry.space_group_name_H-M   'P 1'
#
loop_
_entity.id
_entity.type
_entity.pdbx_description
1 polymer ?
#
loop_
_entity_poly.entity_id
_entity_poly.type
_entity_poly.pdbx_seq_one_letter_code
_entity_poly.pdbx_strand_id
1 'polypeptide(L)'
;MTIELQVCCYCNCLNCLLAASFNQPNLPSNAIWAHRGITFADRSIVGGNSRALFVDTNNTIYLVNTVNNTILLYDGYNLTPKNVIPEVLLGCSSLFVTSNGDIYANMNIYAHRSGRDLYLVKKWISKTNSFEVVMNTSEECFDLFMDINDTLYCSILLKHQVVKKDSSYSSFVPILVAGTGNEGSASDELNKPHGIFVDINLDLYVADCSNHRIQLFRFGKKNAVTRVGQESQKPTISLKSPSGIALDANKYLFIVDRGNDRVVGEGPNGFRCLIGCNAYGYDTQYTQLRDLYTMSFDVFGNILVVNNYNDHIQKFVLTKIPSGLPLNEPQLCHSASWNRRGIILTNQSTIKPTTQNIFITTNNTIYVTHSEEKKVLIWNDNDPTLTKSISGDIRNPRSLFVTSNGGIYIGNDRTDPVVKRWTSKKNTFETVMNASHACYGLFIDITDTLYCSIFHEHQVVKKDLSDASFIHIPVAGTGNKGSAFDELYEPRGIFVDVNLDLYVADCGNHRVQLFRFGKKDAVTVAGSMSDELTVSLRNPIGIALDVNKYLFILDSGLDRIIGEGPYGFRCVIGCYESSSSDQFISPMAMSFDLFGNMIIIDANKNRIKKFLLENLCDPNNKYCVIGDQCNLHFKSIGLTLDDILYEELRKDSPLSQQIVSIKVSAGLVTLMFVAGLINSFLSFITFQNKEAQQVGCGLYLLASSVTSFLTISMFFVKFWFVVLTQIDDSTNILIHQSGCKSIEPILKFFLYFDGWLNACVAIERAFHVYKGVTFDKQKSRLVARWIIVILPLCVLLTFVHEFIYRNVFSYEVSGNGTQVMNARRYDWCVTGYSLAVQTYNTIILFVHLFGPFVANLFSALFIVFGVARTRSKTQKSQNINLLIRKQFNEHKQLIISPMVLLALSVPRLVISLLPGCVNASENLWLYLSAYFISFMPSILVFLIFVAPSKLYMKTFKDSFKKWRHRTRQ
;
A
#
# COMPACT_ATOMS: atom_id res chain seq x y z
N MET A 1 11.27 -0.21 -30.86
CA MET A 1 10.12 -0.53 -29.99
C MET A 1 10.66 -0.66 -28.57
N THR A 2 10.83 0.50 -27.93
CA THR A 2 11.36 0.66 -26.58
C THR A 2 10.19 0.58 -25.60
N ILE A 3 10.17 -0.46 -24.77
CA ILE A 3 9.19 -0.63 -23.69
C ILE A 3 9.85 -0.09 -22.42
N GLU A 4 9.31 1.01 -21.90
CA GLU A 4 9.60 1.52 -20.56
C GLU A 4 9.03 0.56 -19.52
N LEU A 5 9.89 0.06 -18.64
CA LEU A 5 9.55 -0.67 -17.43
C LEU A 5 9.95 0.22 -16.25
N GLN A 6 8.97 0.94 -15.69
CA GLN A 6 9.14 1.73 -14.48
C GLN A 6 8.69 0.87 -13.30
N VAL A 7 9.65 0.19 -12.67
CA VAL A 7 9.47 -0.50 -11.38
C VAL A 7 9.84 0.50 -10.28
N CYS A 8 8.83 1.00 -9.57
CA CYS A 8 8.99 1.73 -8.32
C CYS A 8 9.25 0.72 -7.19
N CYS A 9 10.45 0.76 -6.62
CA CYS A 9 10.73 0.48 -5.20
C CYS A 9 12.22 0.73 -4.92
N TYR A 10 12.53 1.88 -4.32
CA TYR A 10 13.42 2.07 -3.15
C TYR A 10 13.87 3.54 -3.05
N CYS A 11 13.41 4.20 -1.99
CA CYS A 11 14.06 5.36 -1.41
C CYS A 11 15.49 4.98 -1.00
N ASN A 12 16.48 5.44 -1.75
CA ASN A 12 17.75 6.01 -1.28
C ASN A 12 18.67 6.19 -2.48
N CYS A 13 18.55 7.33 -3.16
CA CYS A 13 19.65 7.90 -3.93
C CYS A 13 19.64 9.42 -3.76
N LEU A 14 20.63 9.89 -3.00
CA LEU A 14 21.25 11.19 -3.16
C LEU A 14 21.43 11.46 -4.68
N ASN A 15 20.96 12.62 -5.16
CA ASN A 15 21.07 13.17 -6.53
C ASN A 15 20.03 12.74 -7.59
N CYS A 16 18.85 13.34 -7.50
CA CYS A 16 18.20 14.00 -8.65
C CYS A 16 17.65 15.36 -8.16
N LEU A 17 18.51 16.38 -8.21
CA LEU A 17 18.16 17.78 -7.97
C LEU A 17 17.33 18.32 -9.15
N LEU A 18 16.01 18.28 -9.00
CA LEU A 18 15.13 19.32 -9.55
C LEU A 18 14.46 19.93 -8.33
N ALA A 19 15.14 20.88 -7.68
CA ALA A 19 14.66 21.50 -6.45
C ALA A 19 13.47 22.42 -6.78
N ALA A 20 12.26 21.92 -6.59
CA ALA A 20 11.08 22.75 -6.42
C ALA A 20 11.32 23.73 -5.27
N SER A 21 10.86 24.96 -5.41
CA SER A 21 11.14 26.07 -4.47
C SER A 21 10.16 26.18 -3.30
N PHE A 22 9.10 25.38 -3.32
CA PHE A 22 8.02 25.34 -2.35
C PHE A 22 8.12 24.08 -1.48
N ASN A 23 7.67 24.19 -0.24
CA ASN A 23 7.67 23.06 0.69
C ASN A 23 6.53 22.08 0.37
N GLN A 24 6.91 20.84 0.05
CA GLN A 24 6.03 19.68 0.05
C GLN A 24 6.55 18.68 1.09
N PRO A 25 6.24 18.88 2.40
CA PRO A 25 6.66 17.93 3.41
C PRO A 25 6.08 16.54 3.09
N ASN A 26 6.82 15.47 3.41
CA ASN A 26 6.27 14.12 3.35
C ASN A 26 5.48 13.87 4.64
N LEU A 27 4.16 14.05 4.58
CA LEU A 27 3.30 13.93 5.74
C LEU A 27 2.70 12.50 5.79
N PRO A 28 2.65 11.87 6.97
CA PRO A 28 1.88 10.65 7.13
C PRO A 28 0.39 10.95 6.92
N SER A 29 -0.35 10.00 6.37
CA SER A 29 -1.76 10.18 6.01
C SER A 29 -2.68 10.50 7.21
N ASN A 30 -2.20 10.27 8.43
CA ASN A 30 -2.85 10.60 9.70
C ASN A 30 -2.23 11.81 10.43
N ALA A 31 -1.44 12.67 9.77
CA ALA A 31 -0.83 13.87 10.35
C ALA A 31 -1.85 14.82 11.03
N ILE A 32 -1.56 15.25 12.26
CA ILE A 32 -2.44 16.14 13.06
C ILE A 32 -1.65 17.39 13.44
N TRP A 33 -2.33 18.52 13.50
CA TRP A 33 -1.77 19.79 13.95
C TRP A 33 -2.41 20.22 15.26
N ALA A 34 -1.66 20.92 16.09
CA ALA A 34 -2.13 21.44 17.36
C ALA A 34 -3.37 22.31 17.14
N HIS A 35 -4.46 22.08 17.88
CA HIS A 35 -5.70 22.83 17.69
C HIS A 35 -5.59 24.32 18.02
N ARG A 36 -4.62 24.70 18.86
CA ARG A 36 -4.30 26.11 19.15
C ARG A 36 -3.17 26.59 18.26
N GLY A 37 -3.48 27.58 17.42
CA GLY A 37 -2.49 28.26 16.58
C GLY A 37 -1.66 29.26 17.38
N ILE A 38 -0.38 29.35 17.07
CA ILE A 38 0.52 30.38 17.59
C ILE A 38 0.47 31.57 16.64
N THR A 39 0.12 32.76 17.14
CA THR A 39 0.22 33.99 16.34
C THR A 39 1.69 34.26 16.04
N PHE A 40 2.07 34.18 14.77
CA PHE A 40 3.41 34.46 14.28
C PHE A 40 3.60 35.95 13.96
N ALA A 41 2.63 36.55 13.28
CA ALA A 41 2.60 37.97 12.98
C ALA A 41 1.18 38.50 13.14
N ASP A 42 1.05 39.74 13.62
CA ASP A 42 -0.23 40.42 13.82
C ASP A 42 -0.35 41.63 12.90
N ARG A 43 -1.49 42.33 13.01
CA ARG A 43 -1.82 43.51 12.22
C ARG A 43 -0.74 44.60 12.24
N SER A 44 0.01 44.73 13.34
CA SER A 44 1.07 45.74 13.46
C SER A 44 2.24 45.44 12.53
N ILE A 45 2.46 44.17 12.20
CA ILE A 45 3.56 43.68 11.38
C ILE A 45 3.13 43.55 9.91
N VAL A 46 1.99 42.92 9.64
CA VAL A 46 1.56 42.60 8.26
C VAL A 46 0.73 43.71 7.61
N GLY A 47 0.21 44.65 8.40
CA GLY A 47 -0.78 45.61 7.91
C GLY A 47 -2.16 44.98 7.71
N GLY A 48 -3.15 45.79 7.33
CA GLY A 48 -4.50 45.29 7.08
C GLY A 48 -4.63 44.62 5.71
N ASN A 49 -5.42 43.56 5.59
CA ASN A 49 -5.78 42.92 4.31
C ASN A 49 -4.63 42.13 3.62
N SER A 50 -3.67 41.59 4.36
CA SER A 50 -2.61 40.75 3.78
C SER A 50 -3.19 39.42 3.28
N ARG A 51 -2.90 39.07 2.01
CA ARG A 51 -3.48 37.90 1.32
C ARG A 51 -2.46 36.87 0.85
N ALA A 52 -1.18 37.24 0.85
CA ALA A 52 -0.10 36.45 0.26
C ALA A 52 0.94 36.03 1.30
N LEU A 53 1.22 34.72 1.34
CA LEU A 53 2.21 34.07 2.19
C LEU A 53 2.87 32.98 1.36
N PHE A 54 4.20 32.92 1.40
CA PHE A 54 4.97 31.81 0.83
C PHE A 54 6.09 31.41 1.78
N VAL A 55 6.38 30.12 1.86
CA VAL A 55 7.52 29.60 2.61
C VAL A 55 8.38 28.74 1.68
N ASP A 56 9.65 29.13 1.52
CA ASP A 56 10.58 28.40 0.66
C ASP A 56 11.22 27.18 1.35
N THR A 57 11.97 26.40 0.58
CA THR A 57 12.68 25.20 1.07
C THR A 57 13.78 25.51 2.10
N ASN A 58 14.23 26.76 2.22
CA ASN A 58 15.17 27.19 3.25
C ASN A 58 14.46 27.64 4.53
N ASN A 59 13.14 27.45 4.61
CA ASN A 59 12.29 27.90 5.70
C ASN A 59 12.23 29.44 5.85
N THR A 60 12.47 30.17 4.75
CA THR A 60 12.28 31.62 4.69
C THR A 60 10.81 31.92 4.46
N ILE A 61 10.21 32.75 5.31
CA ILE A 61 8.80 33.16 5.20
C ILE A 61 8.75 34.52 4.50
N TYR A 62 8.01 34.59 3.39
CA TYR A 62 7.79 35.79 2.60
C TYR A 62 6.37 36.30 2.85
N LEU A 63 6.27 37.52 3.34
CA LEU A 63 5.02 38.17 3.71
C LEU A 63 4.86 39.49 3.00
N VAL A 64 3.66 39.74 2.47
CA VAL A 64 3.33 41.06 1.91
C VAL A 64 2.82 41.96 3.01
N ASN A 65 3.50 43.09 3.20
CA ASN A 65 3.03 44.19 4.00
C ASN A 65 2.30 45.19 3.09
N THR A 66 0.98 45.25 3.25
CA THR A 66 0.08 46.09 2.42
C THR A 66 0.12 47.57 2.81
N VAL A 67 0.60 47.91 4.00
CA VAL A 67 0.68 49.30 4.47
C VAL A 67 1.87 50.01 3.82
N ASN A 68 3.01 49.33 3.78
CA ASN A 68 4.25 49.88 3.25
C ASN A 68 4.53 49.46 1.80
N ASN A 69 3.70 48.57 1.22
CA ASN A 69 3.91 47.97 -0.11
C ASN A 69 5.30 47.31 -0.24
N THR A 70 5.66 46.52 0.77
CA THR A 70 6.95 45.81 0.85
C THR A 70 6.75 44.32 1.05
N ILE A 71 7.75 43.54 0.66
CA ILE A 71 7.85 42.12 1.03
C ILE A 71 8.80 42.00 2.21
N LEU A 72 8.31 41.47 3.32
CA LEU A 72 9.06 41.16 4.53
C LEU A 72 9.55 39.71 4.46
N LEU A 73 10.86 39.52 4.65
CA LEU A 73 11.49 38.20 4.65
C LEU A 73 11.89 37.83 6.08
N TYR A 74 11.41 36.69 6.56
CA TYR A 74 11.76 36.15 7.87
C TYR A 74 12.58 34.87 7.73
N ASP A 75 13.68 34.78 8.46
CA ASP A 75 14.50 33.57 8.54
C ASP A 75 13.92 32.67 9.64
N GLY A 76 13.13 31.68 9.24
CA GLY A 76 12.32 30.89 10.15
C GLY A 76 11.32 31.76 10.94
N TYR A 77 11.32 31.62 12.27
CA TYR A 77 10.31 32.20 13.15
C TYR A 77 10.77 33.44 13.93
N ASN A 78 11.82 34.12 13.47
CA ASN A 78 12.27 35.37 14.09
C ASN A 78 11.19 36.45 13.96
N LEU A 79 11.03 37.30 14.99
CA LEU A 79 10.01 38.38 15.00
C LEU A 79 10.46 39.62 14.20
N THR A 80 11.73 39.70 13.83
CA THR A 80 12.28 40.79 13.02
C THR A 80 12.57 40.31 11.60
N PRO A 81 12.12 41.05 10.57
CA PRO A 81 12.42 40.69 9.19
C PRO A 81 13.91 40.84 8.92
N LYS A 82 14.51 39.82 8.29
CA LYS A 82 15.91 39.78 7.87
C LYS A 82 16.19 40.76 6.74
N ASN A 83 15.21 40.94 5.86
CA ASN A 83 15.30 41.86 4.74
C ASN A 83 13.92 42.42 4.40
N VAL A 84 13.90 43.62 3.83
CA VAL A 84 12.69 44.30 3.36
C VAL A 84 12.95 44.68 1.90
N ILE A 85 12.17 44.10 0.98
CA ILE A 85 12.26 44.45 -0.43
C ILE A 85 11.40 45.70 -0.64
N PRO A 86 12.01 46.87 -0.95
CA PRO A 86 11.37 48.18 -0.79
C PRO A 86 10.38 48.56 -1.89
N GLU A 87 10.15 47.68 -2.88
CA GLU A 87 9.37 48.05 -4.05
C GLU A 87 8.47 46.90 -4.54
N VAL A 88 7.34 46.63 -3.85
CA VAL A 88 6.27 45.79 -4.43
C VAL A 88 4.86 46.33 -4.17
N LEU A 89 4.30 46.90 -5.26
CA LEU A 89 2.99 46.63 -5.88
C LEU A 89 1.72 46.82 -5.02
N LEU A 90 1.05 47.97 -5.22
CA LEU A 90 -0.36 48.19 -4.88
C LEU A 90 -1.21 46.97 -5.29
N GLY A 91 -1.90 46.37 -4.30
CA GLY A 91 -2.86 45.29 -4.53
C GLY A 91 -2.26 43.91 -4.78
N CYS A 92 -1.05 43.61 -4.31
CA CYS A 92 -0.48 42.25 -4.38
C CYS A 92 -1.36 41.25 -3.60
N SER A 93 -1.88 40.23 -4.30
CA SER A 93 -2.78 39.21 -3.74
C SER A 93 -2.16 37.82 -3.67
N SER A 94 -1.10 37.56 -4.43
CA SER A 94 -0.35 36.29 -4.41
C SER A 94 1.12 36.52 -4.79
N LEU A 95 1.98 35.64 -4.29
CA LEU A 95 3.40 35.63 -4.63
C LEU A 95 3.94 34.21 -4.69
N PHE A 96 4.97 34.02 -5.51
CA PHE A 96 5.69 32.75 -5.62
C PHE A 96 7.19 33.02 -5.67
N VAL A 97 7.98 32.24 -4.93
CA VAL A 97 9.44 32.37 -4.91
C VAL A 97 10.07 31.13 -5.53
N THR A 98 11.02 31.33 -6.45
CA THR A 98 11.76 30.25 -7.12
C THR A 98 12.98 29.81 -6.32
N SER A 99 13.59 28.68 -6.68
CA SER A 99 14.74 28.10 -5.96
C SER A 99 16.00 28.95 -6.09
N ASN A 100 16.04 29.83 -7.11
CA ASN A 100 17.08 30.83 -7.30
C ASN A 100 16.83 32.13 -6.49
N GLY A 101 15.72 32.20 -5.75
CA GLY A 101 15.33 33.36 -4.93
C GLY A 101 14.63 34.48 -5.70
N ASP A 102 14.31 34.30 -6.99
CA ASP A 102 13.50 35.28 -7.73
C ASP A 102 12.04 35.21 -7.26
N ILE A 103 11.41 36.37 -7.12
CA ILE A 103 10.06 36.52 -6.56
C ILE A 103 9.10 36.98 -7.66
N TYR A 104 8.01 36.26 -7.86
CA TYR A 104 6.92 36.63 -8.77
C TYR A 104 5.75 37.15 -7.94
N ALA A 105 5.22 38.30 -8.31
CA ALA A 105 4.11 38.93 -7.60
C ALA A 105 3.18 39.63 -8.60
N ASN A 106 1.88 39.60 -8.32
CA ASN A 106 0.90 40.33 -9.11
C ASN A 106 0.83 41.81 -8.69
N MET A 107 0.48 42.67 -9.64
CA MET A 107 0.32 44.12 -9.47
C MET A 107 -0.95 44.60 -10.14
N ASN A 108 -1.67 45.48 -9.45
CA ASN A 108 -2.73 46.29 -10.04
C ASN A 108 -2.30 47.76 -10.11
N ILE A 109 -2.17 48.30 -11.33
CA ILE A 109 -1.83 49.72 -11.56
C ILE A 109 -3.10 50.47 -11.95
N TYR A 110 -3.61 51.29 -11.05
CA TYR A 110 -4.64 52.28 -11.34
C TYR A 110 -4.03 53.50 -12.03
N ALA A 111 -4.04 53.51 -13.36
CA ALA A 111 -3.57 54.64 -14.14
C ALA A 111 -4.67 55.71 -14.25
N HIS A 112 -4.74 56.61 -13.25
CA HIS A 112 -5.72 57.71 -13.19
C HIS A 112 -5.77 58.63 -14.43
N ARG A 113 -4.79 58.55 -15.36
CA ARG A 113 -4.73 59.39 -16.57
C ARG A 113 -5.15 58.68 -17.87
N SER A 114 -5.27 57.35 -17.91
CA SER A 114 -5.58 56.59 -19.14
C SER A 114 -6.94 55.88 -19.12
N GLY A 115 -7.65 55.87 -17.97
CA GLY A 115 -8.95 55.22 -17.82
C GLY A 115 -8.93 53.70 -18.00
N ARG A 116 -7.74 53.06 -17.94
CA ARG A 116 -7.58 51.61 -18.03
C ARG A 116 -6.67 51.11 -16.91
N ASP A 117 -7.19 50.19 -16.12
CA ASP A 117 -6.44 49.46 -15.11
C ASP A 117 -5.50 48.46 -15.82
N LEU A 118 -4.25 48.39 -15.36
CA LEU A 118 -3.24 47.48 -15.89
C LEU A 118 -2.95 46.40 -14.85
N TYR A 119 -3.24 45.15 -15.21
CA TYR A 119 -2.99 43.98 -14.38
C TYR A 119 -1.72 43.27 -14.88
N LEU A 120 -0.66 43.34 -14.08
CA LEU A 120 0.67 42.86 -14.46
C LEU A 120 1.16 41.83 -13.46
N VAL A 121 1.95 40.87 -13.92
CA VAL A 121 2.79 40.05 -13.04
C VAL A 121 4.23 40.48 -13.26
N LYS A 122 4.91 40.84 -12.16
CA LYS A 122 6.32 41.23 -12.17
C LYS A 122 7.18 40.17 -11.50
N LYS A 123 8.40 40.05 -12.00
CA LYS A 123 9.47 39.24 -11.43
C LYS A 123 10.51 40.17 -10.82
N TRP A 124 10.76 40.03 -9.52
CA TRP A 124 11.93 40.56 -8.85
C TRP A 124 13.10 39.60 -9.04
N ILE A 125 14.19 40.10 -9.60
CA ILE A 125 15.40 39.31 -9.84
C ILE A 125 16.35 39.51 -8.66
N SER A 126 16.60 38.45 -7.90
CA SER A 126 17.38 38.53 -6.65
C SER A 126 18.81 39.02 -6.88
N LYS A 127 19.42 38.64 -8.01
CA LYS A 127 20.81 39.00 -8.34
C LYS A 127 21.00 40.47 -8.70
N THR A 128 20.01 41.10 -9.34
CA THR A 128 20.11 42.48 -9.85
C THR A 128 19.31 43.46 -9.00
N ASN A 129 18.50 42.97 -8.06
CA ASN A 129 17.58 43.74 -7.23
C ASN A 129 16.68 44.67 -8.07
N SER A 130 16.11 44.14 -9.16
CA SER A 130 15.28 44.90 -10.10
C SER A 130 14.03 44.13 -10.49
N PHE A 131 13.00 44.87 -10.92
CA PHE A 131 11.73 44.31 -11.37
C PHE A 131 11.61 44.34 -12.89
N GLU A 132 11.13 43.22 -13.46
CA GLU A 132 10.71 43.15 -14.85
C GLU A 132 9.26 42.65 -14.97
N VAL A 133 8.56 43.10 -16.00
CA VAL A 133 7.21 42.60 -16.32
C VAL A 133 7.34 41.27 -17.05
N VAL A 134 6.64 40.24 -16.59
CA VAL A 134 6.72 38.89 -17.17
C VAL A 134 5.40 38.40 -17.77
N MET A 135 4.26 38.98 -17.36
CA MET A 135 2.94 38.64 -17.87
C MET A 135 2.01 39.86 -17.79
N ASN A 136 1.17 40.05 -18.81
CA ASN A 136 0.10 41.05 -18.84
C ASN A 136 -1.25 40.33 -18.89
N THR A 137 -2.06 40.46 -17.85
CA THR A 137 -3.35 39.78 -17.71
C THR A 137 -4.50 40.73 -18.04
N SER A 138 -5.62 40.17 -18.49
CA SER A 138 -6.81 40.97 -18.80
C SER A 138 -7.53 41.51 -17.56
N GLU A 139 -7.31 40.90 -16.40
CA GLU A 139 -7.93 41.19 -15.09
C GLU A 139 -6.95 40.78 -13.97
N GLU A 140 -7.31 41.06 -12.72
CA GLU A 140 -6.51 40.72 -11.53
C GLU A 140 -6.21 39.21 -11.43
N CYS A 141 -4.93 38.91 -11.21
CA CYS A 141 -4.45 37.56 -10.93
C CYS A 141 -4.61 37.25 -9.45
N PHE A 142 -5.51 36.33 -9.09
CA PHE A 142 -5.82 36.07 -7.68
C PHE A 142 -4.80 35.17 -7.01
N ASP A 143 -4.35 34.12 -7.70
CA ASP A 143 -3.30 33.23 -7.24
C ASP A 143 -2.28 32.93 -8.35
N LEU A 144 -1.03 32.75 -7.95
CA LEU A 144 0.14 32.56 -8.80
C LEU A 144 0.87 31.29 -8.43
N PHE A 145 1.23 30.50 -9.43
CA PHE A 145 2.03 29.29 -9.23
C PHE A 145 3.00 29.07 -10.38
N MET A 146 4.21 28.62 -10.10
CA MET A 146 5.19 28.26 -11.13
C MET A 146 5.46 26.75 -11.08
N ASP A 147 5.34 26.09 -12.23
CA ASP A 147 5.62 24.66 -12.33
C ASP A 147 7.13 24.36 -12.48
N ILE A 148 7.46 23.07 -12.48
CA ILE A 148 8.85 22.57 -12.60
C ILE A 148 9.52 22.91 -13.95
N ASN A 149 8.77 23.40 -14.93
CA ASN A 149 9.27 23.81 -16.25
C ASN A 149 9.34 25.33 -16.39
N ASP A 150 9.35 26.08 -15.29
CA ASP A 150 9.34 27.55 -15.26
C ASP A 150 8.15 28.16 -16.04
N THR A 151 7.00 27.48 -16.06
CA THR A 151 5.76 28.03 -16.60
C THR A 151 4.94 28.65 -15.48
N LEU A 152 4.56 29.93 -15.67
CA LEU A 152 3.80 30.70 -14.71
C LEU A 152 2.30 30.56 -14.96
N TYR A 153 1.55 30.20 -13.94
CA TYR A 153 0.10 30.07 -13.94
C TYR A 153 -0.54 31.17 -13.11
N CYS A 154 -1.73 31.57 -13.54
CA CYS A 154 -2.49 32.64 -12.92
C CYS A 154 -3.99 32.33 -12.97
N SER A 155 -4.66 32.40 -11.82
CA SER A 155 -6.12 32.34 -11.77
C SER A 155 -6.74 33.72 -11.97
N ILE A 156 -7.72 33.81 -12.87
CA ILE A 156 -8.43 35.06 -13.18
C ILE A 156 -9.88 34.92 -12.75
N LEU A 157 -10.16 35.42 -11.54
CA LEU A 157 -11.43 35.23 -10.86
C LEU A 157 -12.63 35.74 -11.66
N LEU A 158 -12.58 36.99 -12.15
CA LEU A 158 -13.69 37.62 -12.89
C LEU A 158 -13.84 37.13 -14.33
N LYS A 159 -12.87 36.39 -14.86
CA LYS A 159 -12.95 35.75 -16.18
C LYS A 159 -13.17 34.25 -16.09
N HIS A 160 -13.44 33.70 -14.91
CA HIS A 160 -13.82 32.29 -14.76
C HIS A 160 -12.81 31.32 -15.42
N GLN A 161 -11.51 31.63 -15.33
CA GLN A 161 -10.49 30.89 -16.05
C GLN A 161 -9.13 30.91 -15.35
N VAL A 162 -8.26 29.98 -15.75
CA VAL A 162 -6.84 29.94 -15.39
C VAL A 162 -6.02 30.05 -16.66
N VAL A 163 -5.02 30.93 -16.65
CA VAL A 163 -4.11 31.18 -17.78
C VAL A 163 -2.68 30.82 -17.40
N LYS A 164 -1.84 30.54 -18.40
CA LYS A 164 -0.43 30.25 -18.22
C LYS A 164 0.47 30.97 -19.22
N LYS A 165 1.72 31.21 -18.83
CA LYS A 165 2.77 31.77 -19.69
C LYS A 165 4.09 31.06 -19.42
N ASP A 166 4.66 30.48 -20.46
CA ASP A 166 5.99 29.88 -20.41
C ASP A 166 7.05 31.00 -20.34
N SER A 167 7.99 30.89 -19.42
CA SER A 167 9.06 31.87 -19.23
C SER A 167 9.92 32.05 -20.50
N SER A 168 10.04 31.03 -21.36
CA SER A 168 10.82 31.03 -22.59
C SER A 168 10.22 31.87 -23.73
N TYR A 169 8.91 32.16 -23.70
CA TYR A 169 8.29 32.99 -24.73
C TYR A 169 8.49 34.49 -24.47
N SER A 170 8.80 35.23 -25.55
CA SER A 170 8.96 36.70 -25.53
C SER A 170 7.64 37.47 -25.44
N SER A 171 6.50 36.82 -25.71
CA SER A 171 5.18 37.42 -25.56
C SER A 171 4.78 37.57 -24.09
N PHE A 172 4.24 38.73 -23.73
CA PHE A 172 3.65 38.97 -22.40
C PHE A 172 2.21 38.45 -22.26
N VAL A 173 1.61 37.98 -23.36
CA VAL A 173 0.20 37.54 -23.38
C VAL A 173 0.10 36.08 -22.93
N PRO A 174 -0.68 35.76 -21.88
CA PRO A 174 -0.84 34.39 -21.41
C PRO A 174 -1.87 33.62 -22.26
N ILE A 175 -1.84 32.29 -22.15
CA ILE A 175 -2.70 31.35 -22.89
C ILE A 175 -3.67 30.69 -21.91
N LEU A 176 -4.94 30.55 -22.29
CA LEU A 176 -5.96 29.82 -21.53
C LEU A 176 -5.58 28.35 -21.33
N VAL A 177 -5.61 27.86 -20.09
CA VAL A 177 -5.33 26.45 -19.76
C VAL A 177 -6.50 25.73 -19.11
N ALA A 178 -7.33 26.42 -18.33
CA ALA A 178 -8.52 25.84 -17.71
C ALA A 178 -9.66 26.88 -17.61
N GLY A 179 -10.91 26.40 -17.65
CA GLY A 179 -12.09 27.26 -17.78
C GLY A 179 -12.37 27.65 -19.24
N THR A 180 -13.59 28.11 -19.49
CA THR A 180 -14.06 28.55 -20.83
C THR A 180 -14.08 30.07 -20.99
N GLY A 181 -13.81 30.82 -19.93
CA GLY A 181 -13.99 32.28 -19.90
C GLY A 181 -15.39 32.72 -19.44
N ASN A 182 -16.32 31.77 -19.29
CA ASN A 182 -17.69 32.01 -18.84
C ASN A 182 -17.95 31.33 -17.50
N GLU A 183 -18.84 31.90 -16.71
CA GLU A 183 -19.35 31.28 -15.50
C GLU A 183 -20.10 29.99 -15.83
N GLY A 184 -19.78 28.90 -15.13
CA GLY A 184 -20.50 27.65 -15.25
C GLY A 184 -20.01 26.57 -14.29
N SER A 185 -20.67 25.42 -14.30
CA SER A 185 -20.36 24.27 -13.43
C SER A 185 -20.03 22.99 -14.20
N ALA A 186 -20.02 23.01 -15.55
CA ALA A 186 -19.59 21.86 -16.33
C ALA A 186 -18.13 21.47 -16.05
N SER A 187 -17.71 20.30 -16.54
CA SER A 187 -16.36 19.77 -16.28
C SER A 187 -15.22 20.64 -16.82
N ASP A 188 -15.47 21.44 -17.84
CA ASP A 188 -14.53 22.37 -18.48
C ASP A 188 -14.76 23.84 -18.09
N GLU A 189 -15.80 24.11 -17.28
CA GLU A 189 -16.17 25.44 -16.80
C GLU A 189 -15.72 25.66 -15.36
N LEU A 190 -15.54 26.92 -15.00
CA LEU A 190 -15.17 27.34 -13.64
C LEU A 190 -16.08 28.51 -13.21
N ASN A 191 -16.21 28.71 -11.91
CA ASN A 191 -16.91 29.84 -11.32
C ASN A 191 -16.04 30.52 -10.26
N LYS A 192 -15.47 31.67 -10.64
CA LYS A 192 -14.60 32.48 -9.79
C LYS A 192 -13.43 31.67 -9.20
N PRO A 193 -12.58 31.06 -10.05
CA PRO A 193 -11.46 30.27 -9.57
C PRO A 193 -10.50 31.14 -8.75
N HIS A 194 -10.02 30.58 -7.64
CA HIS A 194 -9.16 31.30 -6.68
C HIS A 194 -7.79 30.63 -6.59
N GLY A 195 -7.53 29.78 -5.60
CA GLY A 195 -6.24 29.10 -5.46
C GLY A 195 -5.95 28.10 -6.56
N ILE A 196 -4.67 28.01 -6.92
CA ILE A 196 -4.16 27.06 -7.92
C ILE A 196 -2.90 26.35 -7.42
N PHE A 197 -2.74 25.09 -7.83
CA PHE A 197 -1.52 24.33 -7.56
C PHE A 197 -1.20 23.44 -8.76
N VAL A 198 0.06 23.39 -9.18
CA VAL A 198 0.51 22.51 -10.26
C VAL A 198 1.47 21.47 -9.70
N ASP A 199 1.16 20.20 -9.86
CA ASP A 199 2.00 19.13 -9.33
C ASP A 199 3.19 18.78 -10.25
N ILE A 200 4.06 17.87 -9.81
CA ILE A 200 5.23 17.42 -10.59
C ILE A 200 4.88 16.70 -11.90
N ASN A 201 3.64 16.22 -12.06
CA ASN A 201 3.14 15.63 -13.30
C ASN A 201 2.54 16.68 -14.24
N LEU A 202 2.57 17.96 -13.85
CA LEU A 202 1.94 19.08 -14.52
C LEU A 202 0.39 19.01 -14.50
N ASP A 203 -0.18 18.31 -13.53
CA ASP A 203 -1.61 18.31 -13.28
C ASP A 203 -1.99 19.58 -12.49
N LEU A 204 -3.05 20.27 -12.94
CA LEU A 204 -3.50 21.55 -12.38
C LEU A 204 -4.72 21.33 -11.46
N TYR A 205 -4.57 21.74 -10.21
CA TYR A 205 -5.63 21.80 -9.21
C TYR A 205 -6.16 23.23 -9.11
N VAL A 206 -7.47 23.40 -9.14
CA VAL A 206 -8.13 24.72 -9.12
C VAL A 206 -9.21 24.74 -8.06
N ALA A 207 -9.17 25.74 -7.18
CA ALA A 207 -10.23 26.03 -6.22
C ALA A 207 -11.35 26.76 -6.94
N ASP A 208 -12.39 26.03 -7.32
CA ASP A 208 -13.56 26.54 -8.01
C ASP A 208 -14.54 27.13 -6.97
N CYS A 209 -14.18 28.32 -6.50
CA CYS A 209 -14.66 28.92 -5.25
C CYS A 209 -16.20 29.01 -5.20
N SER A 210 -16.83 29.60 -6.23
CA SER A 210 -18.29 29.80 -6.23
C SER A 210 -19.08 28.54 -6.55
N ASN A 211 -18.44 27.51 -7.11
CA ASN A 211 -19.02 26.17 -7.23
C ASN A 211 -18.71 25.26 -6.02
N HIS A 212 -18.04 25.78 -4.99
CA HIS A 212 -17.76 25.07 -3.74
C HIS A 212 -17.06 23.71 -3.92
N ARG A 213 -16.09 23.64 -4.85
CA ARG A 213 -15.39 22.40 -5.21
C ARG A 213 -13.92 22.63 -5.59
N ILE A 214 -13.13 21.56 -5.60
CA ILE A 214 -11.79 21.54 -6.18
C ILE A 214 -11.79 20.69 -7.45
N GLN A 215 -11.32 21.28 -8.54
CA GLN A 215 -11.24 20.66 -9.86
C GLN A 215 -9.79 20.25 -10.19
N LEU A 216 -9.61 19.04 -10.74
CA LEU A 216 -8.33 18.53 -11.24
C LEU A 216 -8.33 18.44 -12.76
N PHE A 217 -7.53 19.28 -13.41
CA PHE A 217 -7.23 19.22 -14.83
C PHE A 217 -5.94 18.45 -15.05
N ARG A 218 -6.05 17.22 -15.57
CA ARG A 218 -4.87 16.42 -15.92
C ARG A 218 -4.09 17.07 -17.05
N PHE A 219 -2.77 16.88 -17.08
CA PHE A 219 -1.91 17.49 -18.09
C PHE A 219 -2.45 17.29 -19.52
N GLY A 220 -2.63 18.41 -20.23
CA GLY A 220 -3.14 18.44 -21.60
C GLY A 220 -4.64 18.16 -21.78
N LYS A 221 -5.40 17.97 -20.70
CA LYS A 221 -6.87 17.79 -20.74
C LYS A 221 -7.58 19.10 -20.40
N LYS A 222 -8.69 19.36 -21.12
CA LYS A 222 -9.56 20.53 -20.88
C LYS A 222 -10.68 20.27 -19.87
N ASN A 223 -11.10 19.02 -19.70
CA ASN A 223 -12.15 18.65 -18.76
C ASN A 223 -11.50 18.24 -17.43
N ALA A 224 -12.02 18.78 -16.34
CA ALA A 224 -11.61 18.44 -15.00
C ALA A 224 -12.39 17.25 -14.43
N VAL A 225 -11.77 16.62 -13.42
CA VAL A 225 -12.43 15.69 -12.51
C VAL A 225 -12.57 16.38 -11.16
N THR A 226 -13.78 16.39 -10.61
CA THR A 226 -14.04 16.95 -9.29
C THR A 226 -13.40 16.07 -8.21
N ARG A 227 -12.43 16.64 -7.50
CA ARG A 227 -11.68 15.92 -6.45
C ARG A 227 -12.42 15.92 -5.12
N VAL A 228 -13.03 17.04 -4.74
CA VAL A 228 -13.75 17.20 -3.48
C VAL A 228 -14.69 18.41 -3.54
N GLY A 229 -15.75 18.39 -2.73
CA GLY A 229 -16.78 19.41 -2.68
C GLY A 229 -18.02 19.00 -3.46
N GLN A 230 -18.81 20.00 -3.85
CA GLN A 230 -20.05 19.80 -4.60
C GLN A 230 -19.78 19.03 -5.91
N GLU A 231 -20.69 18.14 -6.30
CA GLU A 231 -20.59 17.27 -7.50
C GLU A 231 -19.48 16.20 -7.46
N SER A 232 -18.82 16.00 -6.32
CA SER A 232 -17.93 14.85 -6.14
C SER A 232 -18.72 13.53 -6.09
N GLN A 233 -18.18 12.46 -6.69
CA GLN A 233 -18.83 11.14 -6.72
C GLN A 233 -18.92 10.48 -5.34
N LYS A 234 -18.05 10.88 -4.39
CA LYS A 234 -17.98 10.36 -3.01
C LYS A 234 -17.72 11.53 -2.05
N PRO A 235 -18.76 12.29 -1.66
CA PRO A 235 -18.58 13.46 -0.81
C PRO A 235 -18.21 13.03 0.62
N THR A 236 -16.96 13.25 1.02
CA THR A 236 -16.51 13.01 2.40
C THR A 236 -16.59 14.28 3.26
N ILE A 237 -16.60 15.46 2.62
CA ILE A 237 -16.72 16.77 3.27
C ILE A 237 -17.42 17.75 2.34
N SER A 238 -18.25 18.64 2.89
CA SER A 238 -18.83 19.77 2.15
C SER A 238 -17.89 20.96 2.25
N LEU A 239 -17.50 21.54 1.12
CA LEU A 239 -16.72 22.79 1.08
C LEU A 239 -17.67 23.99 0.94
N LYS A 240 -17.17 25.18 1.27
CA LYS A 240 -17.83 26.45 1.05
C LYS A 240 -16.78 27.50 0.68
N SER A 241 -16.82 27.94 -0.57
CA SER A 241 -15.90 28.95 -1.10
C SER A 241 -14.42 28.65 -0.87
N PRO A 242 -13.89 27.49 -1.29
CA PRO A 242 -12.48 27.16 -1.08
C PRO A 242 -11.56 28.18 -1.75
N SER A 243 -10.46 28.55 -1.10
CA SER A 243 -9.55 29.62 -1.56
C SER A 243 -8.10 29.19 -1.75
N GLY A 244 -7.51 28.42 -0.83
CA GLY A 244 -6.11 28.00 -0.89
C GLY A 244 -5.95 26.50 -1.12
N ILE A 245 -4.92 26.11 -1.87
CA ILE A 245 -4.58 24.71 -2.17
C ILE A 245 -3.09 24.46 -1.90
N ALA A 246 -2.77 23.34 -1.27
CA ALA A 246 -1.41 22.80 -1.24
C ALA A 246 -1.41 21.28 -1.35
N LEU A 247 -0.31 20.72 -1.86
CA LEU A 247 -0.06 19.27 -1.89
C LEU A 247 1.18 18.93 -1.06
N ASP A 248 1.13 17.83 -0.33
CA ASP A 248 2.31 17.23 0.31
C ASP A 248 3.14 16.40 -0.71
N ALA A 249 4.25 15.81 -0.26
CA ALA A 249 5.11 15.00 -1.14
C ALA A 249 4.43 13.72 -1.69
N ASN A 250 3.38 13.23 -1.01
CA ASN A 250 2.60 12.06 -1.41
C ASN A 250 1.36 12.43 -2.24
N LYS A 251 1.20 13.73 -2.59
CA LYS A 251 0.05 14.31 -3.29
C LYS A 251 -1.27 14.30 -2.51
N TYR A 252 -1.22 14.23 -1.18
CA TYR A 252 -2.40 14.50 -0.36
C TYR A 252 -2.78 15.97 -0.46
N LEU A 253 -4.07 16.20 -0.73
CA LEU A 253 -4.62 17.54 -0.94
C LEU A 253 -5.00 18.23 0.36
N PHE A 254 -4.49 19.43 0.56
CA PHE A 254 -4.86 20.33 1.65
C PHE A 254 -5.59 21.53 1.07
N ILE A 255 -6.67 21.96 1.73
CA ILE A 255 -7.56 23.01 1.25
C ILE A 255 -7.89 23.99 2.37
N VAL A 256 -7.82 25.28 2.06
CA VAL A 256 -8.42 26.33 2.88
C VAL A 256 -9.89 26.46 2.50
N ASP A 257 -10.78 26.00 3.39
CA ASP A 257 -12.23 26.04 3.24
C ASP A 257 -12.77 27.35 3.83
N ARG A 258 -12.47 28.46 3.14
CA ARG A 258 -12.64 29.84 3.63
C ARG A 258 -14.04 30.14 4.15
N GLY A 259 -15.09 29.72 3.46
CA GLY A 259 -16.47 30.00 3.87
C GLY A 259 -16.92 29.25 5.12
N ASN A 260 -16.15 28.25 5.57
CA ASN A 260 -16.34 27.51 6.81
C ASN A 260 -15.21 27.77 7.84
N ASP A 261 -14.34 28.74 7.58
CA ASP A 261 -13.27 29.17 8.49
C ASP A 261 -12.34 28.04 8.98
N ARG A 262 -12.02 27.09 8.11
CA ARG A 262 -11.22 25.90 8.46
C ARG A 262 -10.21 25.50 7.38
N VAL A 263 -9.24 24.68 7.78
CA VAL A 263 -8.36 23.95 6.87
C VAL A 263 -8.75 22.47 6.88
N VAL A 264 -8.89 21.88 5.71
CA VAL A 264 -9.20 20.46 5.53
C VAL A 264 -8.08 19.77 4.77
N GLY A 265 -7.86 18.48 5.01
CA GLY A 265 -6.82 17.71 4.34
C GLY A 265 -7.28 16.31 3.99
N GLU A 266 -6.73 15.78 2.91
CA GLU A 266 -6.94 14.41 2.44
C GLU A 266 -6.22 13.42 3.35
N GLY A 267 -6.93 12.40 3.80
CA GLY A 267 -6.41 11.27 4.57
C GLY A 267 -6.80 9.93 3.92
N PRO A 268 -6.40 8.79 4.53
CA PRO A 268 -6.64 7.46 3.96
C PRO A 268 -8.14 7.14 3.86
N ASN A 269 -8.97 7.81 4.68
CA ASN A 269 -10.41 7.61 4.77
C ASN A 269 -11.20 8.80 4.19
N GLY A 270 -10.57 9.64 3.36
CA GLY A 270 -11.18 10.83 2.77
C GLY A 270 -10.72 12.14 3.40
N PHE A 271 -11.35 13.25 3.02
CA PHE A 271 -11.04 14.57 3.57
C PHE A 271 -11.55 14.73 4.99
N ARG A 272 -10.69 15.26 5.87
CA ARG A 272 -11.01 15.58 7.26
C ARG A 272 -10.69 17.02 7.58
N CYS A 273 -11.33 17.57 8.60
CA CYS A 273 -10.98 18.88 9.12
C CYS A 273 -9.71 18.80 9.98
N LEU A 274 -8.76 19.70 9.75
CA LEU A 274 -7.48 19.74 10.45
C LEU A 274 -7.40 20.89 11.45
N ILE A 275 -7.86 22.07 11.05
CA ILE A 275 -7.73 23.33 11.80
C ILE A 275 -9.05 24.09 11.67
N GLY A 276 -9.55 24.69 12.77
CA GLY A 276 -10.77 25.53 12.75
C GLY A 276 -12.09 24.76 12.80
N CYS A 277 -12.08 23.53 13.31
CA CYS A 277 -13.21 22.60 13.18
C CYS A 277 -14.35 22.80 14.20
N ASN A 278 -14.16 23.63 15.23
CA ASN A 278 -15.17 23.80 16.29
C ASN A 278 -16.38 24.59 15.75
N ALA A 279 -17.45 23.87 15.44
CA ALA A 279 -18.74 24.46 15.13
C ALA A 279 -19.28 25.20 16.37
N TYR A 280 -19.44 26.52 16.25
CA TYR A 280 -20.16 27.41 17.17
C TYR A 280 -19.58 27.59 18.59
N GLY A 281 -19.00 28.77 18.82
CA GLY A 281 -19.10 29.53 20.09
C GLY A 281 -18.34 28.99 21.30
N TYR A 282 -17.56 29.88 21.93
CA TYR A 282 -16.97 29.77 23.29
C TYR A 282 -15.62 29.06 23.48
N ASP A 283 -14.64 29.32 22.61
CA ASP A 283 -13.25 29.45 23.10
C ASP A 283 -12.62 30.73 22.52
N THR A 284 -12.89 31.85 23.18
CA THR A 284 -12.90 33.20 22.58
C THR A 284 -11.55 33.94 22.57
N GLN A 285 -10.39 33.28 22.66
CA GLN A 285 -9.11 34.02 22.60
C GLN A 285 -8.02 33.42 21.70
N TYR A 286 -8.07 32.15 21.28
CA TYR A 286 -6.94 31.51 20.57
C TYR A 286 -7.28 30.73 19.29
N THR A 287 -8.56 30.63 18.90
CA THR A 287 -9.03 29.84 17.74
C THR A 287 -9.93 30.62 16.76
N GLN A 288 -9.96 31.96 16.83
CA GLN A 288 -10.74 32.80 15.90
C GLN A 288 -10.13 32.86 14.49
N LEU A 289 -10.13 31.74 13.78
CA LEU A 289 -9.92 31.71 12.35
C LEU A 289 -11.18 32.28 11.70
N ARG A 290 -11.02 33.33 10.91
CA ARG A 290 -12.10 33.93 10.12
C ARG A 290 -11.54 34.43 8.81
N ASP A 291 -12.24 34.16 7.72
CA ASP A 291 -11.85 34.62 6.38
C ASP A 291 -10.41 34.20 6.03
N LEU A 292 -10.11 32.91 6.20
CA LEU A 292 -8.82 32.33 5.82
C LEU A 292 -8.59 32.47 4.31
N TYR A 293 -7.41 32.94 3.92
CA TYR A 293 -7.13 33.21 2.50
C TYR A 293 -6.25 32.16 1.84
N THR A 294 -5.04 31.97 2.37
CA THR A 294 -4.04 31.02 1.84
C THR A 294 -3.30 30.32 2.98
N MET A 295 -2.54 29.27 2.62
CA MET A 295 -1.69 28.53 3.55
C MET A 295 -0.37 28.12 2.88
N SER A 296 0.64 27.88 3.71
CA SER A 296 1.92 27.31 3.27
C SER A 296 2.48 26.36 4.34
N PHE A 297 3.18 25.32 3.89
CA PHE A 297 3.94 24.46 4.77
C PHE A 297 5.33 25.03 5.05
N ASP A 298 5.82 24.83 6.26
CA ASP A 298 7.22 25.02 6.59
C ASP A 298 8.03 23.72 6.38
N VAL A 299 9.36 23.77 6.54
CA VAL A 299 10.22 22.59 6.34
C VAL A 299 9.99 21.47 7.35
N PHE A 300 9.28 21.76 8.45
CA PHE A 300 8.96 20.82 9.51
C PHE A 300 7.54 20.23 9.37
N GLY A 301 6.77 20.64 8.36
CA GLY A 301 5.38 20.22 8.15
C GLY A 301 4.34 20.99 8.98
N ASN A 302 4.71 22.09 9.64
CA ASN A 302 3.77 23.01 10.27
C ASN A 302 2.98 23.77 9.21
N ILE A 303 1.73 24.11 9.51
CA ILE A 303 0.86 24.88 8.63
C ILE A 303 0.88 26.34 9.08
N LEU A 304 1.24 27.25 8.18
CA LEU A 304 1.02 28.69 8.37
C LEU A 304 -0.21 29.10 7.56
N VAL A 305 -1.14 29.81 8.20
CA VAL A 305 -2.35 30.34 7.57
C VAL A 305 -2.46 31.84 7.74
N VAL A 306 -3.00 32.49 6.70
CA VAL A 306 -3.30 33.93 6.71
C VAL A 306 -4.78 34.13 7.05
N ASN A 307 -5.04 34.83 8.16
CA ASN A 307 -6.36 35.18 8.66
C ASN A 307 -6.63 36.66 8.39
N ASN A 308 -7.55 36.93 7.45
CA ASN A 308 -7.79 38.27 6.93
C ASN A 308 -8.74 39.11 7.80
N TYR A 309 -9.63 38.49 8.58
CA TYR A 309 -10.57 39.26 9.43
C TYR A 309 -9.87 39.89 10.64
N ASN A 310 -8.90 39.18 11.22
CA ASN A 310 -8.13 39.67 12.36
C ASN A 310 -6.76 40.25 11.95
N ASP A 311 -6.35 40.15 10.69
CA ASP A 311 -5.01 40.51 10.18
C ASP A 311 -3.89 39.76 10.92
N HIS A 312 -4.03 38.45 11.11
CA HIS A 312 -3.05 37.61 11.81
C HIS A 312 -2.52 36.50 10.91
N ILE A 313 -1.27 36.12 11.11
CA ILE A 313 -0.68 34.89 10.58
C ILE A 313 -0.53 33.93 11.73
N GLN A 314 -1.18 32.78 11.61
CA GLN A 314 -1.17 31.77 12.65
C GLN A 314 -0.40 30.53 12.18
N LYS A 315 0.48 30.05 13.03
CA LYS A 315 1.24 28.82 12.86
C LYS A 315 0.59 27.70 13.67
N PHE A 316 0.23 26.63 12.99
CA PHE A 316 -0.27 25.39 13.57
C PHE A 316 0.86 24.37 13.56
N VAL A 317 1.27 23.93 14.75
CA VAL A 317 2.41 23.04 14.92
C VAL A 317 1.98 21.61 14.59
N LEU A 318 2.71 20.93 13.70
CA LEU A 318 2.54 19.51 13.45
C LEU A 318 2.79 18.77 14.75
N THR A 319 1.74 18.16 15.29
CA THR A 319 1.87 17.39 16.53
C THR A 319 2.63 16.13 16.17
N LYS A 320 3.73 15.84 16.87
CA LYS A 320 4.36 14.53 16.77
C LYS A 320 3.27 13.52 17.11
N ILE A 321 2.83 12.75 16.11
CA ILE A 321 1.91 11.65 16.29
C ILE A 321 2.49 10.82 17.43
N PRO A 322 1.80 10.69 18.58
CA PRO A 322 2.17 9.65 19.53
C PRO A 322 2.15 8.37 18.72
N SER A 323 3.29 7.69 18.65
CA SER A 323 3.41 6.40 17.97
C SER A 323 2.20 5.52 18.32
N GLY A 324 1.34 5.26 17.34
CA GLY A 324 0.10 4.49 17.49
C GLY A 324 -1.12 5.34 17.84
N LEU A 325 -2.13 5.26 16.96
CA LEU A 325 -3.54 5.46 17.37
C LEU A 325 -3.77 4.64 18.65
N PRO A 326 -4.50 5.14 19.66
CA PRO A 326 -4.79 4.37 20.87
C PRO A 326 -5.71 3.16 20.60
N LEU A 327 -6.02 2.88 19.33
CA LEU A 327 -7.01 1.92 18.89
C LEU A 327 -6.42 0.76 18.12
N ASN A 328 -6.90 -0.43 18.49
CA ASN A 328 -6.80 -1.62 17.68
C ASN A 328 -7.96 -1.63 16.67
N GLU A 329 -7.85 -0.78 15.65
CA GLU A 329 -8.68 -0.83 14.45
C GLU A 329 -7.96 -1.74 13.44
N PRO A 330 -8.23 -3.05 13.40
CA PRO A 330 -7.69 -3.89 12.34
C PRO A 330 -8.25 -3.42 11.00
N GLN A 331 -7.47 -3.52 9.94
CA GLN A 331 -8.02 -3.37 8.59
C GLN A 331 -8.70 -4.68 8.22
N LEU A 332 -10.03 -4.71 8.28
CA LEU A 332 -10.82 -5.89 7.95
C LEU A 332 -11.37 -5.74 6.54
N CYS A 333 -11.53 -6.85 5.87
CA CYS A 333 -12.13 -6.86 4.56
C CYS A 333 -13.60 -7.27 4.61
N HIS A 334 -14.30 -6.89 3.56
CA HIS A 334 -15.71 -7.12 3.34
C HIS A 334 -16.20 -8.55 3.64
N SER A 335 -15.37 -9.56 3.36
CA SER A 335 -15.66 -11.00 3.57
C SER A 335 -14.97 -11.61 4.80
N ALA A 336 -14.41 -10.79 5.70
CA ALA A 336 -13.75 -11.24 6.92
C ALA A 336 -14.63 -12.25 7.68
N SER A 337 -14.11 -13.43 7.97
CA SER A 337 -14.81 -14.42 8.77
C SER A 337 -13.96 -14.82 9.94
N TRP A 338 -14.60 -15.27 11.01
CA TRP A 338 -13.93 -15.73 12.21
C TRP A 338 -14.34 -17.15 12.54
N ASN A 339 -13.45 -17.88 13.21
CA ASN A 339 -13.71 -19.25 13.59
C ASN A 339 -14.93 -19.37 14.50
N ARG A 340 -15.93 -20.17 14.10
CA ARG A 340 -17.23 -20.19 14.80
C ARG A 340 -17.18 -20.58 16.27
N ARG A 341 -16.19 -21.37 16.69
CA ARG A 341 -16.12 -21.91 18.06
C ARG A 341 -15.43 -20.96 19.06
N GLY A 342 -14.47 -20.16 18.57
CA GLY A 342 -13.56 -19.37 19.40
C GLY A 342 -12.68 -20.25 20.32
N ILE A 343 -11.55 -19.69 20.75
CA ILE A 343 -10.65 -20.27 21.75
C ILE A 343 -11.00 -19.67 23.10
N ILE A 344 -11.14 -20.49 24.14
CA ILE A 344 -11.34 -19.99 25.51
C ILE A 344 -9.98 -19.55 26.06
N LEU A 345 -9.79 -18.25 26.30
CA LEU A 345 -8.56 -17.71 26.88
C LEU A 345 -8.51 -17.91 28.39
N THR A 346 -9.64 -17.71 29.06
CA THR A 346 -9.79 -17.82 30.51
C THR A 346 -11.18 -18.36 30.86
N ASN A 347 -11.27 -19.05 31.99
CA ASN A 347 -12.49 -19.71 32.45
C ASN A 347 -12.85 -19.30 33.88
N GLN A 348 -13.92 -19.88 34.42
CA GLN A 348 -14.47 -19.58 35.74
C GLN A 348 -13.47 -19.69 36.92
N SER A 349 -12.34 -20.39 36.74
CA SER A 349 -11.30 -20.49 37.77
C SER A 349 -10.41 -19.25 37.89
N THR A 350 -10.34 -18.42 36.83
CA THR A 350 -9.53 -17.20 36.75
C THR A 350 -10.38 -15.93 36.69
N ILE A 351 -11.62 -16.03 36.20
CA ILE A 351 -12.53 -14.90 36.02
C ILE A 351 -13.89 -15.22 36.64
N LYS A 352 -14.32 -14.38 37.58
CA LYS A 352 -15.65 -14.44 38.20
C LYS A 352 -16.70 -13.65 37.37
N PRO A 353 -18.01 -13.84 37.63
CA PRO A 353 -19.11 -13.27 36.82
C PRO A 353 -19.18 -11.74 36.73
N THR A 354 -18.34 -11.03 37.49
CA THR A 354 -18.46 -9.58 37.67
C THR A 354 -17.55 -8.78 36.74
N THR A 355 -16.97 -9.43 35.73
CA THR A 355 -16.15 -8.79 34.71
C THR A 355 -17.04 -8.03 33.73
N GLN A 356 -16.86 -6.71 33.63
CA GLN A 356 -17.75 -5.85 32.84
C GLN A 356 -17.13 -5.29 31.55
N ASN A 357 -15.80 -5.22 31.45
CA ASN A 357 -15.15 -4.56 30.32
C ASN A 357 -13.78 -5.18 29.99
N ILE A 358 -13.39 -5.07 28.72
CA ILE A 358 -12.12 -5.54 28.16
C ILE A 358 -11.58 -4.51 27.18
N PHE A 359 -10.27 -4.28 27.21
CA PHE A 359 -9.59 -3.44 26.24
C PHE A 359 -8.29 -4.08 25.80
N ILE A 360 -7.98 -4.02 24.51
CA ILE A 360 -6.74 -4.57 23.95
C ILE A 360 -5.95 -3.43 23.34
N THR A 361 -4.71 -3.27 23.79
CA THR A 361 -3.80 -2.26 23.25
C THR A 361 -3.13 -2.73 21.96
N THR A 362 -2.56 -1.80 21.20
CA THR A 362 -1.82 -2.04 19.95
C THR A 362 -0.54 -2.86 20.09
N ASN A 363 -0.21 -3.35 21.28
CA ASN A 363 0.86 -4.34 21.50
C ASN A 363 0.28 -5.71 21.90
N ASN A 364 -1.02 -5.94 21.66
CA ASN A 364 -1.79 -7.12 22.05
C ASN A 364 -1.70 -7.45 23.54
N THR A 365 -1.72 -6.43 24.40
CA THR A 365 -1.91 -6.61 25.85
C THR A 365 -3.39 -6.47 26.17
N ILE A 366 -3.94 -7.46 26.88
CA ILE A 366 -5.35 -7.53 27.26
C ILE A 366 -5.52 -6.96 28.66
N TYR A 367 -6.40 -5.98 28.82
CA TYR A 367 -6.78 -5.38 30.09
C TYR A 367 -8.23 -5.72 30.40
N VAL A 368 -8.49 -6.21 31.61
CA VAL A 368 -9.84 -6.56 32.06
C VAL A 368 -10.09 -6.01 33.44
N THR A 369 -11.25 -5.42 33.65
CA THR A 369 -11.68 -4.91 34.95
C THR A 369 -12.40 -6.00 35.74
N HIS A 370 -11.97 -6.22 36.98
CA HIS A 370 -12.61 -7.14 37.91
C HIS A 370 -13.36 -6.36 39.00
N SER A 371 -14.69 -6.47 39.02
CA SER A 371 -15.52 -5.58 39.84
C SER A 371 -15.52 -5.90 41.34
N GLU A 372 -15.57 -7.19 41.72
CA GLU A 372 -15.57 -7.57 43.14
C GLU A 372 -14.21 -7.34 43.81
N GLU A 373 -13.12 -7.76 43.17
CA GLU A 373 -11.76 -7.62 43.70
C GLU A 373 -11.17 -6.21 43.55
N LYS A 374 -11.86 -5.29 42.84
CA LYS A 374 -11.42 -3.91 42.61
C LYS A 374 -10.02 -3.83 41.96
N LYS A 375 -9.79 -4.67 40.94
CA LYS A 375 -8.50 -4.80 40.26
C LYS A 375 -8.65 -4.65 38.74
N VAL A 376 -7.56 -4.23 38.11
CA VAL A 376 -7.32 -4.41 36.68
C VAL A 376 -6.37 -5.57 36.49
N LEU A 377 -6.78 -6.55 35.70
CA LEU A 377 -6.00 -7.72 35.34
C LEU A 377 -5.40 -7.51 33.95
N ILE A 378 -4.12 -7.89 33.78
CA ILE A 378 -3.35 -7.65 32.55
C ILE A 378 -2.69 -8.96 32.10
N TRP A 379 -2.93 -9.34 30.84
CA TRP A 379 -2.30 -10.50 30.18
C TRP A 379 -1.66 -10.08 28.86
N ASN A 380 -0.70 -10.87 28.41
CA ASN A 380 -0.24 -10.83 27.02
C ASN A 380 -1.12 -11.78 26.20
N ASP A 381 -1.63 -11.36 25.05
CA ASP A 381 -2.54 -12.17 24.22
C ASP A 381 -1.92 -13.52 23.76
N ASN A 382 -0.59 -13.61 23.72
CA ASN A 382 0.13 -14.85 23.39
C ASN A 382 0.35 -15.80 24.57
N ASP A 383 0.01 -15.40 25.80
CA ASP A 383 0.25 -16.17 27.01
C ASP A 383 -0.96 -16.11 27.95
N PRO A 384 -1.61 -17.25 28.28
CA PRO A 384 -2.75 -17.27 29.21
C PRO A 384 -2.38 -16.94 30.66
N THR A 385 -1.09 -16.77 31.00
CA THR A 385 -0.65 -16.42 32.35
C THR A 385 -0.83 -14.93 32.67
N LEU A 386 -1.32 -14.66 33.87
CA LEU A 386 -1.52 -13.28 34.36
C LEU A 386 -0.17 -12.57 34.46
N THR A 387 0.03 -11.55 33.64
CA THR A 387 1.28 -10.78 33.61
C THR A 387 1.37 -9.81 34.79
N LYS A 388 0.27 -9.11 35.10
CA LYS A 388 0.22 -8.12 36.17
C LYS A 388 -1.20 -7.93 36.69
N SER A 389 -1.33 -7.64 37.99
CA SER A 389 -2.57 -7.10 38.55
C SER A 389 -2.31 -5.73 39.17
N ILE A 390 -3.22 -4.79 38.93
CA ILE A 390 -3.17 -3.44 39.48
C ILE A 390 -4.36 -3.29 40.42
N SER A 391 -4.08 -3.06 41.70
CA SER A 391 -5.07 -2.74 42.73
C SER A 391 -4.98 -1.26 43.11
N GLY A 392 -6.10 -0.67 43.55
CA GLY A 392 -6.13 0.73 43.99
C GLY A 392 -7.53 1.16 44.42
N ASP A 393 -7.76 2.48 44.45
CA ASP A 393 -9.06 3.08 44.78
C ASP A 393 -10.04 3.02 43.60
N ILE A 394 -10.37 1.80 43.15
CA ILE A 394 -11.34 1.53 42.09
C ILE A 394 -12.62 0.99 42.74
N ARG A 395 -13.79 1.51 42.35
CA ARG A 395 -15.09 1.09 42.90
C ARG A 395 -16.01 0.61 41.79
N ASN A 396 -16.16 -0.71 41.69
CA ASN A 396 -17.08 -1.39 40.75
C ASN A 396 -16.99 -0.81 39.31
N PRO A 397 -15.83 -0.95 38.66
CA PRO A 397 -15.55 -0.37 37.35
C PRO A 397 -16.59 -0.79 36.30
N ARG A 398 -17.14 0.19 35.57
CA ARG A 398 -18.13 -0.02 34.50
C ARG A 398 -17.53 0.07 33.11
N SER A 399 -16.51 0.91 32.95
CA SER A 399 -15.85 1.18 31.67
C SER A 399 -14.34 1.22 31.84
N LEU A 400 -13.63 0.90 30.76
CA LEU A 400 -12.18 0.81 30.70
C LEU A 400 -11.69 1.35 29.35
N PHE A 401 -10.63 2.15 29.37
CA PHE A 401 -9.92 2.55 28.17
C PHE A 401 -8.42 2.65 28.47
N VAL A 402 -7.56 2.25 27.54
CA VAL A 402 -6.10 2.32 27.70
C VAL A 402 -5.48 3.07 26.54
N THR A 403 -4.73 4.13 26.83
CA THR A 403 -4.05 4.95 25.82
C THR A 403 -2.73 4.31 25.38
N SER A 404 -2.23 4.66 24.18
CA SER A 404 -0.97 4.12 23.62
C SER A 404 0.27 4.41 24.49
N ASN A 405 0.23 5.47 25.29
CA ASN A 405 1.26 5.80 26.29
C ASN A 405 1.17 4.98 27.59
N GLY A 406 0.25 4.02 27.69
CA GLY A 406 0.06 3.13 28.84
C GLY A 406 -0.75 3.72 29.99
N GLY A 407 -1.48 4.82 29.76
CA GLY A 407 -2.44 5.37 30.73
C GLY A 407 -3.72 4.53 30.77
N ILE A 408 -4.13 4.10 31.95
CA ILE A 408 -5.33 3.27 32.15
C ILE A 408 -6.43 4.14 32.75
N TYR A 409 -7.57 4.23 32.07
CA TYR A 409 -8.71 5.03 32.49
C TYR A 409 -9.89 4.14 32.82
N ILE A 410 -10.56 4.44 33.94
CA ILE A 410 -11.64 3.63 34.48
C ILE A 410 -12.79 4.53 34.92
N GLY A 411 -13.99 4.23 34.46
CA GLY A 411 -15.22 4.82 35.00
C GLY A 411 -15.77 3.97 36.15
N ASN A 412 -15.91 4.59 37.32
CA ASN A 412 -16.52 3.95 38.49
C ASN A 412 -18.05 3.92 38.42
N ASP A 413 -18.69 3.18 39.32
CA ASP A 413 -20.14 3.06 39.39
C ASP A 413 -20.85 4.27 40.02
N ARG A 414 -22.16 4.16 40.21
CA ARG A 414 -23.02 5.22 40.77
C ARG A 414 -22.66 5.66 42.18
N THR A 415 -21.87 4.88 42.93
CA THR A 415 -21.50 5.22 44.31
C THR A 415 -20.30 6.16 44.39
N ASP A 416 -19.53 6.24 43.29
CA ASP A 416 -18.38 7.14 43.11
C ASP A 416 -18.30 7.48 41.62
N PRO A 417 -19.20 8.34 41.06
CA PRO A 417 -19.32 8.57 39.63
C PRO A 417 -18.18 9.46 39.10
N VAL A 418 -16.96 8.93 39.15
CA VAL A 418 -15.74 9.59 38.71
C VAL A 418 -15.01 8.73 37.70
N VAL A 419 -14.29 9.38 36.80
CA VAL A 419 -13.32 8.71 35.93
C VAL A 419 -11.94 8.88 36.54
N LYS A 420 -11.25 7.77 36.77
CA LYS A 420 -9.90 7.73 37.34
C LYS A 420 -8.89 7.30 36.28
N ARG A 421 -7.68 7.87 36.34
CA ARG A 421 -6.53 7.53 35.51
C ARG A 421 -5.43 6.92 36.38
N TRP A 422 -4.82 5.85 35.90
CA TRP A 422 -3.58 5.29 36.43
C TRP A 422 -2.46 5.43 35.40
N THR A 423 -1.25 5.76 35.85
CA THR A 423 -0.06 5.84 35.00
C THR A 423 1.09 5.07 35.63
N SER A 424 1.94 4.46 34.79
CA SER A 424 3.12 3.71 35.25
C SER A 424 4.08 4.56 36.10
N LYS A 425 4.15 5.88 35.83
CA LYS A 425 5.01 6.82 36.55
C LYS A 425 4.55 7.06 37.99
N LYS A 426 3.24 7.23 38.22
CA LYS A 426 2.69 7.53 39.56
C LYS A 426 2.29 6.28 40.35
N ASN A 427 2.06 5.16 39.66
CA ASN A 427 1.62 3.89 40.22
C ASN A 427 0.37 3.98 41.14
N THR A 428 -0.45 5.01 40.98
CA THR A 428 -1.66 5.30 41.76
C THR A 428 -2.75 5.84 40.84
N PHE A 429 -4.02 5.70 41.25
CA PHE A 429 -5.16 6.26 40.52
C PHE A 429 -5.39 7.72 40.94
N GLU A 430 -5.62 8.58 39.96
CA GLU A 430 -6.01 9.98 40.17
C GLU A 430 -7.34 10.28 39.46
N THR A 431 -8.18 11.12 40.05
CA THR A 431 -9.42 11.55 39.40
C THR A 431 -9.12 12.50 38.25
N VAL A 432 -9.70 12.24 37.08
CA VAL A 432 -9.55 13.09 35.89
C VAL A 432 -10.84 13.75 35.45
N MET A 433 -11.99 13.25 35.88
CA MET A 433 -13.31 13.80 35.57
C MET A 433 -14.31 13.43 36.67
N ASN A 434 -15.12 14.40 37.09
CA ASN A 434 -16.31 14.14 37.89
C ASN A 434 -17.50 13.98 36.94
N ALA A 435 -18.21 12.87 37.02
CA ALA A 435 -19.45 12.65 36.30
C ALA A 435 -20.64 12.75 37.27
N SER A 436 -21.80 13.05 36.73
CA SER A 436 -23.07 13.06 37.47
C SER A 436 -23.58 11.65 37.79
N HIS A 437 -23.32 10.68 36.90
CA HIS A 437 -23.66 9.27 37.05
C HIS A 437 -22.57 8.35 36.46
N ALA A 438 -22.75 7.04 36.62
CA ALA A 438 -21.78 6.04 36.19
C ALA A 438 -21.50 6.10 34.67
N CYS A 439 -20.23 5.99 34.31
CA CYS A 439 -19.75 6.03 32.94
C CYS A 439 -19.76 4.62 32.33
N TYR A 440 -20.71 4.32 31.44
CA TYR A 440 -20.89 2.96 30.89
C TYR A 440 -20.03 2.66 29.66
N GLY A 441 -19.69 3.68 28.89
CA GLY A 441 -18.76 3.65 27.77
C GLY A 441 -17.74 4.76 27.95
N LEU A 442 -16.47 4.44 27.72
CA LEU A 442 -15.36 5.36 27.88
C LEU A 442 -14.47 5.28 26.65
N PHE A 443 -14.10 6.44 26.11
CA PHE A 443 -13.25 6.52 24.92
C PHE A 443 -12.34 7.73 25.02
N ILE A 444 -11.10 7.63 24.56
CA ILE A 444 -10.20 8.78 24.44
C ILE A 444 -9.78 8.87 22.98
N ASP A 445 -10.07 10.02 22.36
CA ASP A 445 -9.77 10.25 20.96
C ASP A 445 -8.29 10.62 20.72
N ILE A 446 -7.94 10.79 19.45
CA ILE A 446 -6.58 11.14 19.00
C ILE A 446 -6.11 12.53 19.44
N THR A 447 -7.00 13.34 20.02
CA THR A 447 -6.74 14.72 20.49
C THR A 447 -6.56 14.79 22.01
N ASP A 448 -6.52 13.63 22.69
CA ASP A 448 -6.56 13.51 24.16
C ASP A 448 -7.87 14.07 24.76
N THR A 449 -9.00 13.98 24.03
CA THR A 449 -10.32 14.27 24.59
C THR A 449 -10.97 12.98 25.08
N LEU A 450 -11.42 12.99 26.33
CA LEU A 450 -12.12 11.89 26.98
C LEU A 450 -13.63 12.01 26.77
N TYR A 451 -14.28 10.93 26.34
CA TYR A 451 -15.72 10.81 26.15
C TYR A 451 -16.29 9.78 27.11
N CYS A 452 -17.48 10.07 27.64
CA CYS A 452 -18.16 9.24 28.60
C CYS A 452 -19.66 9.18 28.30
N SER A 453 -20.21 7.98 28.17
CA SER A 453 -21.66 7.78 28.05
C SER A 453 -22.32 7.69 29.44
N ILE A 454 -23.18 8.65 29.75
CA ILE A 454 -23.88 8.70 31.04
C ILE A 454 -25.27 8.07 30.86
N PHE A 455 -25.36 6.78 31.18
CA PHE A 455 -26.53 5.94 30.93
C PHE A 455 -27.85 6.54 31.45
N HIS A 456 -27.86 6.95 32.73
CA HIS A 456 -29.07 7.46 33.38
C HIS A 456 -29.44 8.90 33.00
N GLU A 457 -28.50 9.66 32.43
CA GLU A 457 -28.78 11.01 31.95
C GLU A 457 -29.00 11.07 30.45
N HIS A 458 -29.00 9.93 29.76
CA HIS A 458 -29.35 9.87 28.34
C HIS A 458 -28.50 10.81 27.46
N GLN A 459 -27.22 10.95 27.80
CA GLN A 459 -26.28 11.81 27.09
C GLN A 459 -24.86 11.24 27.08
N VAL A 460 -24.05 11.70 26.14
CA VAL A 460 -22.60 11.51 26.09
C VAL A 460 -21.95 12.86 26.35
N VAL A 461 -20.97 12.86 27.25
CA VAL A 461 -20.22 14.05 27.63
C VAL A 461 -18.76 13.90 27.22
N LYS A 462 -18.07 15.02 27.02
CA LYS A 462 -16.64 15.05 26.72
C LYS A 462 -15.87 16.00 27.64
N LYS A 463 -14.57 15.71 27.80
CA LYS A 463 -13.62 16.49 28.60
C LYS A 463 -12.24 16.48 27.93
N ASP A 464 -11.68 17.66 27.71
CA ASP A 464 -10.28 17.80 27.30
C ASP A 464 -9.35 17.41 28.47
N LEU A 465 -8.43 16.48 28.24
CA LEU A 465 -7.49 16.02 29.27
C LEU A 465 -6.32 17.00 29.50
N SER A 466 -6.12 17.97 28.60
CA SER A 466 -5.19 19.08 28.80
C SER A 466 -5.73 20.14 29.77
N ASP A 467 -7.05 20.21 29.94
CA ASP A 467 -7.68 21.07 30.94
C ASP A 467 -7.58 20.44 32.34
N ALA A 468 -6.99 21.21 33.25
CA ALA A 468 -6.87 20.87 34.67
C ALA A 468 -8.21 20.91 35.41
N SER A 469 -9.26 21.52 34.83
CA SER A 469 -10.60 21.48 35.39
C SER A 469 -11.15 20.05 35.39
N PHE A 470 -12.11 19.76 36.29
CA PHE A 470 -12.85 18.49 36.28
C PHE A 470 -14.17 18.56 35.50
N ILE A 471 -14.41 19.69 34.83
CA ILE A 471 -15.68 20.00 34.16
C ILE A 471 -15.73 19.28 32.83
N HIS A 472 -16.91 18.76 32.50
CA HIS A 472 -17.22 18.13 31.23
C HIS A 472 -18.39 18.85 30.56
N ILE A 473 -18.55 18.67 29.26
CA ILE A 473 -19.63 19.28 28.48
C ILE A 473 -20.39 18.21 27.69
N PRO A 474 -21.73 18.34 27.50
CA PRO A 474 -22.49 17.43 26.67
C PRO A 474 -22.08 17.55 25.20
N VAL A 475 -21.96 16.41 24.52
CA VAL A 475 -21.62 16.34 23.09
C VAL A 475 -22.69 15.61 22.27
N ALA A 476 -23.47 14.72 22.88
CA ALA A 476 -24.58 14.03 22.23
C ALA A 476 -25.70 13.72 23.25
N GLY A 477 -26.96 13.74 22.80
CA GLY A 477 -28.12 13.62 23.69
C GLY A 477 -28.47 14.95 24.37
N THR A 478 -29.77 15.23 24.53
CA THR A 478 -30.27 16.45 25.17
C THR A 478 -30.31 16.38 26.71
N GLY A 479 -29.97 15.22 27.28
CA GLY A 479 -30.20 14.93 28.70
C GLY A 479 -31.59 14.36 29.00
N ASN A 480 -32.51 14.42 28.03
CA ASN A 480 -33.85 13.86 28.15
C ASN A 480 -33.94 12.49 27.49
N LYS A 481 -34.74 11.61 28.09
CA LYS A 481 -35.10 10.34 27.48
C LYS A 481 -35.96 10.59 26.26
N GLY A 482 -35.50 10.16 25.09
CA GLY A 482 -36.28 10.27 23.87
C GLY A 482 -35.66 9.55 22.69
N SER A 483 -36.28 9.69 21.52
CA SER A 483 -35.90 8.99 20.29
C SER A 483 -35.77 9.92 19.08
N ALA A 484 -35.84 11.24 19.27
CA ALA A 484 -35.51 12.22 18.25
C ALA A 484 -34.05 12.09 17.77
N PHE A 485 -33.68 12.83 16.73
CA PHE A 485 -32.32 12.77 16.14
C PHE A 485 -31.24 13.33 17.06
N ASP A 486 -31.58 14.20 18.00
CA ASP A 486 -30.70 14.79 19.01
C ASP A 486 -30.86 14.17 20.41
N GLU A 487 -31.80 13.23 20.57
CA GLU A 487 -32.11 12.55 21.83
C GLU A 487 -31.58 11.12 21.87
N LEU A 488 -31.22 10.68 23.07
CA LEU A 488 -30.79 9.31 23.33
C LEU A 488 -31.67 8.68 24.40
N TYR A 489 -31.63 7.36 24.51
CA TYR A 489 -32.21 6.61 25.59
C TYR A 489 -31.22 5.53 26.07
N GLU A 490 -30.69 5.76 27.28
CA GLU A 490 -29.78 4.82 27.96
C GLU A 490 -28.52 4.45 27.15
N PRO A 491 -27.71 5.43 26.70
CA PRO A 491 -26.55 5.16 25.86
C PRO A 491 -25.47 4.35 26.61
N ARG A 492 -24.85 3.39 25.92
CA ARG A 492 -23.77 2.54 26.45
C ARG A 492 -22.49 2.64 25.62
N GLY A 493 -22.21 1.66 24.76
CA GLY A 493 -20.97 1.65 23.96
C GLY A 493 -20.82 2.92 23.12
N ILE A 494 -19.63 3.49 23.14
CA ILE A 494 -19.27 4.65 22.32
C ILE A 494 -17.96 4.39 21.59
N PHE A 495 -17.81 4.98 20.41
CA PHE A 495 -16.59 4.94 19.62
C PHE A 495 -16.40 6.28 18.91
N VAL A 496 -15.19 6.84 18.95
CA VAL A 496 -14.87 8.08 18.23
C VAL A 496 -13.85 7.78 17.14
N ASP A 497 -14.20 8.03 15.89
CA ASP A 497 -13.32 7.73 14.76
C ASP A 497 -12.20 8.79 14.59
N VAL A 498 -11.31 8.56 13.63
CA VAL A 498 -10.19 9.48 13.32
C VAL A 498 -10.63 10.84 12.76
N ASN A 499 -11.90 11.02 12.41
CA ASN A 499 -12.51 12.29 12.00
C ASN A 499 -13.22 12.99 13.15
N LEU A 500 -13.17 12.41 14.37
CA LEU A 500 -13.87 12.85 15.56
C LEU A 500 -15.40 12.71 15.47
N ASP A 501 -15.87 11.82 14.59
CA ASP A 501 -17.28 11.44 14.54
C ASP A 501 -17.57 10.45 15.69
N LEU A 502 -18.67 10.69 16.40
CA LEU A 502 -19.06 9.92 17.58
C LEU A 502 -20.18 8.93 17.24
N TYR A 503 -19.90 7.64 17.42
CA TYR A 503 -20.85 6.56 17.33
C TYR A 503 -21.35 6.20 18.73
N VAL A 504 -22.67 6.14 18.90
CA VAL A 504 -23.32 5.88 20.19
C VAL A 504 -24.29 4.70 20.06
N ALA A 505 -24.11 3.70 20.91
CA ALA A 505 -25.07 2.62 21.08
C ALA A 505 -26.22 3.12 21.94
N ASP A 506 -27.29 3.54 21.27
CA ASP A 506 -28.52 4.05 21.87
C ASP A 506 -29.39 2.86 22.30
N CYS A 507 -28.94 2.22 23.39
CA CYS A 507 -29.37 0.89 23.82
C CYS A 507 -30.88 0.80 23.99
N GLY A 508 -31.48 1.78 24.68
CA GLY A 508 -32.91 1.82 24.99
C GLY A 508 -33.79 2.02 23.76
N ASN A 509 -33.27 2.66 22.71
CA ASN A 509 -33.94 2.82 21.41
C ASN A 509 -33.58 1.73 20.40
N HIS A 510 -32.75 0.75 20.80
CA HIS A 510 -32.33 -0.36 19.94
C HIS A 510 -31.73 0.09 18.61
N ARG A 511 -30.88 1.12 18.65
CA ARG A 511 -30.23 1.69 17.46
C ARG A 511 -28.78 2.11 17.74
N VAL A 512 -28.03 2.36 16.67
CA VAL A 512 -26.73 3.03 16.72
C VAL A 512 -26.84 4.35 15.99
N GLN A 513 -26.42 5.42 16.67
CA GLN A 513 -26.46 6.78 16.17
C GLN A 513 -25.05 7.32 15.89
N LEU A 514 -24.92 8.03 14.78
CA LEU A 514 -23.70 8.71 14.35
C LEU A 514 -23.88 10.23 14.48
N PHE A 515 -23.17 10.83 15.43
CA PHE A 515 -23.04 12.28 15.60
C PHE A 515 -21.78 12.73 14.87
N ARG A 516 -21.96 13.41 13.73
CA ARG A 516 -20.82 13.99 13.01
C ARG A 516 -20.17 15.09 13.83
N PHE A 517 -18.86 15.25 13.69
CA PHE A 517 -18.12 16.25 14.47
C PHE A 517 -18.77 17.64 14.39
N GLY A 518 -19.08 18.22 15.56
CA GLY A 518 -19.70 19.55 15.69
C GLY A 518 -21.20 19.62 15.35
N LYS A 519 -21.86 18.49 15.06
CA LYS A 519 -23.32 18.40 14.86
C LYS A 519 -23.98 17.82 16.11
N LYS A 520 -25.16 18.35 16.45
CA LYS A 520 -25.98 17.84 17.56
C LYS A 520 -26.99 16.78 17.11
N ASP A 521 -27.43 16.85 15.86
CA ASP A 521 -28.33 15.86 15.29
C ASP A 521 -27.51 14.65 14.81
N ALA A 522 -28.01 13.46 15.11
CA ALA A 522 -27.44 12.21 14.65
C ALA A 522 -28.12 11.64 13.41
N VAL A 523 -27.36 10.81 12.71
CA VAL A 523 -27.88 9.92 11.68
C VAL A 523 -27.96 8.51 12.25
N THR A 524 -29.11 7.85 12.13
CA THR A 524 -29.24 6.44 12.50
C THR A 524 -28.50 5.56 11.49
N VAL A 525 -27.44 4.87 11.92
CA VAL A 525 -26.62 4.03 11.02
C VAL A 525 -26.98 2.54 11.11
N ALA A 526 -27.57 2.10 12.21
CA ALA A 526 -28.03 0.72 12.40
C ALA A 526 -29.21 0.65 13.37
N GLY A 527 -30.11 -0.32 13.19
CA GLY A 527 -31.22 -0.56 14.12
C GLY A 527 -32.52 0.15 13.74
N SER A 528 -33.41 0.26 14.72
CA SER A 528 -34.73 0.86 14.54
C SER A 528 -34.66 2.35 14.19
N MET A 529 -35.69 2.88 13.52
CA MET A 529 -35.79 4.30 13.16
C MET A 529 -34.70 4.78 12.18
N SER A 530 -34.23 3.88 11.32
CA SER A 530 -33.48 4.21 10.09
C SER A 530 -34.47 4.44 8.94
N ASP A 531 -34.13 5.32 8.00
CA ASP A 531 -34.99 5.64 6.83
C ASP A 531 -35.33 4.38 6.00
N GLU A 532 -34.39 3.44 5.94
CA GLU A 532 -34.58 2.06 5.51
C GLU A 532 -34.08 1.13 6.62
N LEU A 533 -34.88 0.15 7.05
CA LEU A 533 -34.50 -0.77 8.12
C LEU A 533 -33.26 -1.58 7.71
N THR A 534 -32.09 -1.18 8.22
CA THR A 534 -30.80 -1.80 7.84
C THR A 534 -30.60 -3.16 8.52
N VAL A 535 -30.85 -3.23 9.83
CA VAL A 535 -30.76 -4.45 10.64
C VAL A 535 -31.61 -4.28 11.91
N SER A 536 -32.28 -5.34 12.35
CA SER A 536 -32.98 -5.32 13.65
C SER A 536 -31.97 -5.50 14.78
N LEU A 537 -31.90 -4.58 15.74
CA LEU A 537 -31.08 -4.70 16.95
C LEU A 537 -31.97 -4.84 18.19
N ARG A 538 -31.43 -5.37 19.30
CA ARG A 538 -32.08 -5.36 20.61
C ARG A 538 -31.05 -5.07 21.69
N ASN A 539 -31.11 -3.87 22.27
CA ASN A 539 -30.15 -3.43 23.29
C ASN A 539 -28.68 -3.58 22.81
N PRO A 540 -28.25 -2.84 21.76
CA PRO A 540 -26.84 -2.78 21.40
C PRO A 540 -26.04 -2.14 22.54
N ILE A 541 -24.91 -2.73 22.92
CA ILE A 541 -24.12 -2.27 24.08
C ILE A 541 -22.66 -1.97 23.78
N GLY A 542 -22.14 -2.45 22.65
CA GLY A 542 -20.73 -2.31 22.27
C GLY A 542 -20.61 -1.96 20.79
N ILE A 543 -19.66 -1.08 20.48
CA ILE A 543 -19.36 -0.59 19.14
C ILE A 543 -17.87 -0.67 18.91
N ALA A 544 -17.47 -1.16 17.74
CA ALA A 544 -16.10 -1.09 17.25
C ALA A 544 -16.12 -0.81 15.74
N LEU A 545 -15.12 -0.08 15.26
CA LEU A 545 -14.87 0.13 13.84
C LEU A 545 -13.59 -0.57 13.42
N ASP A 546 -13.53 -0.94 12.15
CA ASP A 546 -12.28 -1.29 11.46
C ASP A 546 -11.68 -0.03 10.80
N VAL A 547 -10.48 -0.12 10.22
CA VAL A 547 -9.83 1.02 9.53
C VAL A 547 -10.68 1.59 8.38
N ASN A 548 -11.51 0.75 7.75
CA ASN A 548 -12.39 1.13 6.64
C ASN A 548 -13.76 1.67 7.11
N LYS A 549 -13.95 1.85 8.43
CA LYS A 549 -15.20 2.26 9.09
C LYS A 549 -16.36 1.26 9.03
N TYR A 550 -16.11 -0.02 8.77
CA TYR A 550 -17.13 -1.05 8.93
C TYR A 550 -17.53 -1.17 10.40
N LEU A 551 -18.83 -1.01 10.65
CA LEU A 551 -19.40 -1.03 11.98
C LEU A 551 -19.60 -2.46 12.50
N PHE A 552 -18.99 -2.77 13.63
CA PHE A 552 -19.25 -3.97 14.41
C PHE A 552 -20.06 -3.61 15.65
N ILE A 553 -21.15 -4.33 15.86
CA ILE A 553 -22.13 -4.07 16.91
C ILE A 553 -22.29 -5.32 17.77
N LEU A 554 -22.12 -5.16 19.08
CA LEU A 554 -22.46 -6.17 20.07
C LEU A 554 -23.93 -6.02 20.47
N ASP A 555 -24.76 -6.91 19.93
CA ASP A 555 -26.22 -6.94 20.12
C ASP A 555 -26.54 -7.90 21.28
N SER A 556 -26.47 -7.36 22.51
CA SER A 556 -26.54 -8.14 23.74
C SER A 556 -27.92 -8.74 23.97
N GLY A 557 -29.00 -8.08 23.53
CA GLY A 557 -30.36 -8.61 23.68
C GLY A 557 -30.69 -9.77 22.74
N LEU A 558 -29.86 -10.01 21.71
CA LEU A 558 -29.95 -11.17 20.80
C LEU A 558 -28.70 -12.05 20.84
N ASP A 559 -27.84 -11.88 21.85
CA ASP A 559 -26.62 -12.69 22.10
C ASP A 559 -25.71 -12.87 20.88
N ARG A 560 -25.53 -11.80 20.09
CA ARG A 560 -24.83 -11.88 18.80
C ARG A 560 -23.96 -10.66 18.50
N ILE A 561 -23.09 -10.82 17.51
CA ILE A 561 -22.31 -9.74 16.91
C ILE A 561 -22.70 -9.62 15.44
N ILE A 562 -22.99 -8.39 15.05
CA ILE A 562 -23.32 -8.01 13.68
C ILE A 562 -22.19 -7.13 13.17
N GLY A 563 -21.81 -7.33 11.91
CA GLY A 563 -20.79 -6.56 11.22
C GLY A 563 -21.36 -6.00 9.93
N GLU A 564 -21.05 -4.75 9.66
CA GLU A 564 -21.34 -4.10 8.39
C GLU A 564 -20.44 -4.68 7.28
N GLY A 565 -20.96 -4.75 6.07
CA GLY A 565 -20.25 -5.19 4.88
C GLY A 565 -20.78 -4.49 3.63
N PRO A 566 -20.25 -4.81 2.44
CA PRO A 566 -20.58 -4.10 1.20
C PRO A 566 -22.01 -4.32 0.73
N TYR A 567 -22.68 -5.35 1.25
CA TYR A 567 -24.08 -5.70 0.96
C TYR A 567 -24.99 -5.45 2.17
N GLY A 568 -24.54 -4.62 3.12
CA GLY A 568 -25.25 -4.33 4.37
C GLY A 568 -24.75 -5.16 5.55
N PHE A 569 -25.50 -5.11 6.65
CA PHE A 569 -25.18 -5.82 7.88
C PHE A 569 -25.35 -7.32 7.74
N ARG A 570 -24.38 -8.08 8.25
CA ARG A 570 -24.43 -9.54 8.35
C ARG A 570 -24.17 -10.01 9.75
N CYS A 571 -24.69 -11.19 10.06
CA CYS A 571 -24.26 -11.89 11.25
C CYS A 571 -22.77 -12.26 11.16
N VAL A 572 -22.02 -11.93 12.20
CA VAL A 572 -20.62 -12.34 12.34
C VAL A 572 -20.53 -13.54 13.27
N ILE A 573 -21.13 -13.43 14.47
CA ILE A 573 -21.08 -14.48 15.51
C ILE A 573 -22.45 -14.56 16.20
N GLY A 574 -22.93 -15.77 16.51
CA GLY A 574 -24.06 -15.99 17.44
C GLY A 574 -25.47 -16.08 16.84
N CYS A 575 -25.66 -16.10 15.52
CA CYS A 575 -27.01 -15.96 14.92
C CYS A 575 -27.70 -17.24 14.41
N TYR A 576 -27.18 -18.44 14.71
CA TYR A 576 -27.86 -19.69 14.33
C TYR A 576 -28.41 -20.41 15.57
N GLU A 577 -29.69 -20.77 15.51
CA GLU A 577 -30.32 -21.71 16.45
C GLU A 577 -29.84 -23.13 16.13
N SER A 578 -28.70 -23.52 16.69
CA SER A 578 -28.35 -24.93 16.79
C SER A 578 -27.96 -25.24 18.22
N SER A 579 -28.68 -26.20 18.80
CA SER A 579 -28.45 -26.77 20.11
C SER A 579 -27.03 -27.32 20.24
N SER A 580 -26.13 -26.56 20.86
CA SER A 580 -24.88 -27.08 21.46
C SER A 580 -24.29 -26.03 22.42
N SER A 581 -23.40 -26.48 23.30
CA SER A 581 -22.73 -25.78 24.40
C SER A 581 -22.02 -24.44 24.08
N ASP A 582 -22.08 -23.96 22.84
CA ASP A 582 -21.19 -22.93 22.28
C ASP A 582 -21.82 -21.54 22.08
N GLN A 583 -23.13 -21.35 22.29
CA GLN A 583 -23.80 -20.03 22.24
C GLN A 583 -23.28 -19.05 23.32
N PHE A 584 -23.27 -17.75 23.01
CA PHE A 584 -23.08 -16.68 23.99
C PHE A 584 -24.33 -16.55 24.86
N ILE A 585 -24.15 -16.14 26.11
CA ILE A 585 -25.27 -15.74 26.96
C ILE A 585 -24.89 -14.42 27.60
N SER A 586 -25.52 -13.33 27.15
CA SER A 586 -25.30 -11.96 27.59
C SER A 586 -23.84 -11.51 27.44
N PRO A 587 -23.32 -11.40 26.20
CA PRO A 587 -21.98 -10.87 25.99
C PRO A 587 -21.93 -9.40 26.39
N MET A 588 -20.85 -8.97 27.07
CA MET A 588 -20.77 -7.65 27.73
C MET A 588 -19.84 -6.65 27.02
N ALA A 589 -18.77 -7.11 26.39
CA ALA A 589 -17.81 -6.25 25.71
C ALA A 589 -17.06 -7.03 24.62
N MET A 590 -16.57 -6.30 23.62
CA MET A 590 -15.77 -6.84 22.52
C MET A 590 -14.60 -5.88 22.22
N SER A 591 -13.47 -6.44 21.81
CA SER A 591 -12.31 -5.68 21.34
C SER A 591 -11.56 -6.50 20.28
N PHE A 592 -10.87 -5.81 19.37
CA PHE A 592 -10.00 -6.45 18.38
C PHE A 592 -8.54 -6.49 18.86
N ASP A 593 -7.79 -7.49 18.42
CA ASP A 593 -6.33 -7.48 18.45
C ASP A 593 -5.74 -6.92 17.14
N LEU A 594 -4.41 -6.72 17.08
CA LEU A 594 -3.72 -6.17 15.90
C LEU A 594 -3.89 -7.04 14.64
N PHE A 595 -4.20 -8.31 14.82
CA PHE A 595 -4.36 -9.27 13.74
C PHE A 595 -5.82 -9.37 13.26
N GLY A 596 -6.73 -8.59 13.86
CA GLY A 596 -8.15 -8.62 13.55
C GLY A 596 -8.92 -9.74 14.23
N ASN A 597 -8.34 -10.42 15.23
CA ASN A 597 -9.07 -11.40 16.04
C ASN A 597 -10.00 -10.67 17.02
N MET A 598 -11.19 -11.21 17.24
CA MET A 598 -12.14 -10.65 18.21
C MET A 598 -11.99 -11.32 19.57
N ILE A 599 -11.89 -10.54 20.64
CA ILE A 599 -11.98 -11.05 22.01
C ILE A 599 -13.26 -10.55 22.66
N ILE A 600 -14.05 -11.47 23.20
CA ILE A 600 -15.39 -11.22 23.70
C ILE A 600 -15.51 -11.74 25.13
N ILE A 601 -16.12 -10.94 26.01
CA ILE A 601 -16.53 -11.37 27.35
C ILE A 601 -17.93 -11.97 27.28
N ASP A 602 -18.04 -13.27 27.57
CA ASP A 602 -19.30 -14.00 27.73
C ASP A 602 -19.61 -14.08 29.23
N ALA A 603 -20.31 -13.06 29.73
CA ALA A 603 -20.40 -12.78 31.16
C ALA A 603 -21.17 -13.85 31.94
N ASN A 604 -22.30 -14.34 31.43
CA ASN A 604 -23.10 -15.34 32.14
C ASN A 604 -22.46 -16.74 32.10
N LYS A 605 -21.52 -17.00 31.19
CA LYS A 605 -20.70 -18.23 31.16
C LYS A 605 -19.31 -18.06 31.81
N ASN A 606 -19.02 -16.91 32.40
CA ASN A 606 -17.75 -16.62 33.10
C ASN A 606 -16.49 -16.94 32.26
N ARG A 607 -16.50 -16.55 30.99
CA ARG A 607 -15.39 -16.88 30.08
C ARG A 607 -15.05 -15.72 29.14
N ILE A 608 -13.77 -15.64 28.78
CA ILE A 608 -13.29 -14.80 27.68
C ILE A 608 -12.97 -15.70 26.50
N LYS A 609 -13.57 -15.40 25.34
CA LYS A 609 -13.32 -16.13 24.10
C LYS A 609 -12.59 -15.26 23.08
N LYS A 610 -11.58 -15.82 22.44
CA LYS A 610 -10.86 -15.25 21.29
C LYS A 610 -11.28 -15.94 20.00
N PHE A 611 -11.77 -15.17 19.05
CA PHE A 611 -12.18 -15.61 17.73
C PHE A 611 -11.11 -15.22 16.73
N LEU A 612 -10.49 -16.22 16.11
CA LEU A 612 -9.43 -16.03 15.13
C LEU A 612 -10.02 -15.63 13.78
N LEU A 613 -9.43 -14.61 13.15
CA LEU A 613 -9.75 -14.20 11.79
C LEU A 613 -9.28 -15.30 10.81
N GLU A 614 -10.19 -15.84 10.01
CA GLU A 614 -9.93 -16.91 9.04
C GLU A 614 -9.55 -16.36 7.66
N ASN A 615 -10.15 -15.24 7.24
CA ASN A 615 -9.92 -14.60 5.94
C ASN A 615 -9.21 -13.24 6.13
N LEU A 616 -7.90 -13.20 5.93
CA LEU A 616 -7.16 -11.94 5.68
C LEU A 616 -7.39 -11.53 4.22
N CYS A 617 -7.79 -10.29 3.93
CA CYS A 617 -7.87 -9.84 2.54
C CYS A 617 -6.89 -8.74 2.19
N ASP A 618 -6.34 -8.96 1.01
CA ASP A 618 -5.98 -7.98 0.01
C ASP A 618 -7.23 -7.15 -0.40
N PRO A 619 -7.17 -5.80 -0.42
CA PRO A 619 -8.31 -4.92 -0.68
C PRO A 619 -8.92 -5.01 -2.10
N ASN A 620 -8.31 -5.75 -3.02
CA ASN A 620 -8.82 -5.93 -4.38
C ASN A 620 -9.56 -7.25 -4.53
N ASN A 621 -10.86 -7.26 -4.20
CA ASN A 621 -11.77 -8.39 -4.35
C ASN A 621 -11.69 -9.06 -5.74
N LYS A 622 -10.79 -10.01 -5.87
CA LYS A 622 -10.76 -11.14 -6.79
C LYS A 622 -10.24 -12.30 -5.96
N TYR A 623 -10.87 -13.45 -6.08
CA TYR A 623 -10.42 -14.71 -5.50
C TYR A 623 -8.88 -14.76 -5.52
N CYS A 624 -8.26 -14.70 -4.34
CA CYS A 624 -6.83 -14.92 -4.22
C CYS A 624 -6.62 -16.42 -4.17
N VAL A 625 -6.07 -16.96 -5.24
CA VAL A 625 -5.47 -18.29 -5.22
C VAL A 625 -4.13 -18.13 -5.90
N ILE A 626 -3.08 -18.53 -5.17
CA ILE A 626 -1.65 -18.64 -5.54
C ILE A 626 -0.79 -17.39 -5.24
N GLY A 627 0.36 -17.61 -4.60
CA GLY A 627 1.36 -16.59 -4.27
C GLY A 627 1.90 -16.71 -2.83
N ASP A 628 3.13 -16.24 -2.60
CA ASP A 628 3.91 -16.47 -1.36
C ASP A 628 3.33 -15.82 -0.08
N GLN A 629 2.26 -15.01 -0.20
CA GLN A 629 1.65 -14.23 0.91
C GLN A 629 0.16 -14.54 1.18
N CYS A 630 -0.50 -15.45 0.45
CA CYS A 630 -1.89 -15.84 0.72
C CYS A 630 -1.92 -17.06 1.66
N ASN A 631 -2.25 -16.87 2.93
CA ASN A 631 -1.88 -17.81 4.01
C ASN A 631 -2.89 -18.95 4.28
N LEU A 632 -2.42 -20.21 4.40
CA LEU A 632 -2.55 -21.11 5.57
C LEU A 632 -1.94 -22.50 5.31
N HIS A 633 -1.72 -22.87 4.06
CA HIS A 633 -0.90 -24.03 3.75
C HIS A 633 -0.06 -23.71 2.52
N PHE A 634 1.24 -23.99 2.64
CA PHE A 634 2.17 -24.19 1.53
C PHE A 634 2.95 -22.96 1.04
N LYS A 635 4.27 -23.17 0.97
CA LYS A 635 5.28 -22.30 0.38
C LYS A 635 5.87 -23.08 -0.78
N SER A 636 5.69 -22.64 -2.01
CA SER A 636 6.70 -22.89 -3.05
C SER A 636 6.94 -21.60 -3.79
N ILE A 637 8.20 -21.22 -3.83
CA ILE A 637 8.70 -20.21 -4.74
C ILE A 637 8.59 -20.79 -6.16
N GLY A 638 7.62 -20.26 -6.90
CA GLY A 638 7.31 -20.56 -8.30
C GLY A 638 5.87 -21.04 -8.49
N LEU A 639 5.08 -20.27 -9.27
CA LEU A 639 3.80 -20.75 -9.81
C LEU A 639 4.05 -22.03 -10.64
N THR A 640 3.39 -23.11 -10.25
CA THR A 640 3.38 -24.36 -11.01
C THR A 640 2.38 -24.29 -12.16
N LEU A 641 2.48 -25.23 -13.10
CA LEU A 641 1.47 -25.33 -14.16
C LEU A 641 0.08 -25.67 -13.59
N ASP A 642 0.02 -26.41 -12.48
CA ASP A 642 -1.22 -26.71 -11.77
C ASP A 642 -1.87 -25.41 -11.29
N ASP A 643 -1.07 -24.49 -10.74
CA ASP A 643 -1.51 -23.19 -10.25
C ASP A 643 -2.04 -22.30 -11.39
N ILE A 644 -1.34 -22.27 -12.53
CA ILE A 644 -1.68 -21.38 -13.65
C ILE A 644 -2.98 -21.81 -14.35
N LEU A 645 -3.24 -23.11 -14.47
CA LEU A 645 -4.37 -23.64 -15.25
C LEU A 645 -5.63 -23.95 -14.43
N TYR A 646 -5.56 -23.89 -13.11
CA TYR A 646 -6.59 -24.42 -12.21
C TYR A 646 -7.98 -23.81 -12.41
N GLU A 647 -8.11 -22.48 -12.39
CA GLU A 647 -9.42 -21.81 -12.49
C GLU A 647 -10.03 -21.86 -13.91
N GLU A 648 -9.22 -22.26 -14.89
CA GLU A 648 -9.53 -22.08 -16.31
C GLU A 648 -10.02 -23.36 -16.98
N LEU A 649 -9.77 -24.52 -16.36
CA LEU A 649 -10.18 -25.83 -16.86
C LEU A 649 -11.64 -26.14 -16.50
N ARG A 650 -12.46 -26.43 -17.52
CA ARG A 650 -13.83 -26.88 -17.32
C ARG A 650 -13.86 -28.39 -17.03
N LYS A 651 -14.28 -28.77 -15.82
CA LYS A 651 -14.47 -30.20 -15.47
C LYS A 651 -15.52 -30.88 -16.38
N ASP A 652 -15.35 -32.18 -16.59
CA ASP A 652 -16.25 -33.05 -17.37
C ASP A 652 -16.50 -32.63 -18.82
N SER A 653 -15.63 -31.76 -19.37
CA SER A 653 -15.75 -31.23 -20.73
C SER A 653 -14.57 -31.70 -21.60
N PRO A 654 -14.79 -32.27 -22.80
CA PRO A 654 -13.71 -32.69 -23.69
C PRO A 654 -12.86 -31.49 -24.14
N LEU A 655 -11.60 -31.75 -24.53
CA LEU A 655 -10.61 -30.72 -24.91
C LEU A 655 -11.12 -29.75 -26.00
N SER A 656 -12.00 -30.19 -26.89
CA SER A 656 -12.62 -29.35 -27.92
C SER A 656 -13.49 -28.22 -27.35
N GLN A 657 -14.12 -28.46 -26.20
CA GLN A 657 -15.02 -27.54 -25.50
C GLN A 657 -14.33 -26.70 -24.41
N GLN A 658 -13.03 -26.91 -24.20
CA GLN A 658 -12.22 -26.08 -23.31
C GLN A 658 -11.99 -24.67 -23.90
N ILE A 659 -11.60 -23.72 -23.03
CA ILE A 659 -11.32 -22.35 -23.43
C ILE A 659 -10.16 -22.25 -24.44
N VAL A 660 -10.12 -21.16 -25.21
CA VAL A 660 -9.13 -20.96 -26.30
C VAL A 660 -7.70 -21.05 -25.79
N SER A 661 -7.41 -20.46 -24.62
CA SER A 661 -6.07 -20.44 -24.04
C SER A 661 -5.50 -21.85 -23.80
N ILE A 662 -6.32 -22.79 -23.33
CA ILE A 662 -5.91 -24.18 -23.09
C ILE A 662 -5.63 -24.90 -24.41
N LYS A 663 -6.50 -24.71 -25.42
CA LYS A 663 -6.32 -25.33 -26.75
C LYS A 663 -5.04 -24.84 -27.43
N VAL A 664 -4.79 -23.53 -27.38
CA VAL A 664 -3.56 -22.95 -27.94
C VAL A 664 -2.34 -23.43 -27.14
N SER A 665 -2.43 -23.52 -25.81
CA SER A 665 -1.36 -24.05 -24.96
C SER A 665 -1.02 -25.50 -25.28
N ALA A 666 -2.02 -26.36 -25.48
CA ALA A 666 -1.82 -27.74 -25.91
C ALA A 666 -1.12 -27.83 -27.28
N GLY A 667 -1.50 -26.96 -28.22
CA GLY A 667 -0.83 -26.83 -29.52
C GLY A 667 0.64 -26.38 -29.39
N LEU A 668 0.89 -25.35 -28.57
CA LEU A 668 2.24 -24.82 -28.33
C LEU A 668 3.15 -25.85 -27.64
N VAL A 669 2.66 -26.55 -26.62
CA VAL A 669 3.42 -27.60 -25.92
C VAL A 669 3.75 -28.75 -26.87
N THR A 670 2.83 -29.13 -27.74
CA THR A 670 3.08 -30.15 -28.77
C THR A 670 4.15 -29.69 -29.78
N LEU A 671 4.09 -28.44 -30.23
CA LEU A 671 5.10 -27.85 -31.10
C LEU A 671 6.48 -27.80 -30.44
N MET A 672 6.54 -27.34 -29.18
CA MET A 672 7.76 -27.30 -28.37
C MET A 672 8.34 -28.69 -28.15
N PHE A 673 7.50 -29.70 -27.95
CA PHE A 673 7.92 -31.09 -27.84
C PHE A 673 8.58 -31.59 -29.13
N VAL A 674 7.93 -31.40 -30.29
CA VAL A 674 8.48 -31.80 -31.59
C VAL A 674 9.79 -31.06 -31.89
N ALA A 675 9.82 -29.73 -31.71
CA ALA A 675 11.02 -28.94 -31.94
C ALA A 675 12.17 -29.35 -31.01
N GLY A 676 11.86 -29.59 -29.74
CA GLY A 676 12.81 -30.05 -28.73
C GLY A 676 13.35 -31.46 -29.00
N LEU A 677 12.52 -32.39 -29.46
CA LEU A 677 12.95 -33.71 -29.92
C LEU A 677 13.94 -33.63 -31.07
N ILE A 678 13.62 -32.83 -32.10
CA ILE A 678 14.51 -32.59 -33.24
C ILE A 678 15.83 -32.01 -32.76
N ASN A 679 15.79 -30.95 -31.95
CA ASN A 679 16.99 -30.30 -31.42
C ASN A 679 17.89 -31.26 -30.61
N SER A 680 17.27 -32.07 -29.75
CA SER A 680 17.97 -33.02 -28.90
C SER A 680 18.60 -34.14 -29.73
N PHE A 681 17.89 -34.64 -30.74
CA PHE A 681 18.38 -35.65 -31.67
C PHE A 681 19.56 -35.14 -32.51
N LEU A 682 19.48 -33.93 -33.08
CA LEU A 682 20.57 -33.32 -33.85
C LEU A 682 21.81 -33.08 -32.98
N SER A 683 21.61 -32.63 -31.74
CA SER A 683 22.70 -32.45 -30.77
C SER A 683 23.34 -33.79 -30.39
N PHE A 684 22.52 -34.82 -30.15
CA PHE A 684 22.98 -36.17 -29.81
C PHE A 684 23.86 -36.75 -30.92
N ILE A 685 23.43 -36.70 -32.19
CA ILE A 685 24.23 -37.15 -33.34
C ILE A 685 25.57 -36.41 -33.40
N THR A 686 25.58 -35.11 -33.11
CA THR A 686 26.78 -34.28 -33.15
C THR A 686 27.80 -34.74 -32.10
N PHE A 687 27.35 -34.90 -30.85
CA PHE A 687 28.24 -35.16 -29.72
C PHE A 687 28.50 -36.65 -29.45
N GLN A 688 27.78 -37.56 -30.11
CA GLN A 688 28.10 -39.00 -30.11
C GLN A 688 29.42 -39.29 -30.87
N ASN A 689 29.88 -38.36 -31.72
CA ASN A 689 31.11 -38.52 -32.48
C ASN A 689 32.35 -38.57 -31.56
N LYS A 690 33.24 -39.55 -31.79
CA LYS A 690 34.49 -39.73 -31.06
C LYS A 690 35.42 -38.51 -31.14
N GLU A 691 35.38 -37.75 -32.23
CA GLU A 691 36.17 -36.51 -32.39
C GLU A 691 35.69 -35.41 -31.45
N ALA A 692 34.37 -35.25 -31.29
CA ALA A 692 33.79 -34.27 -30.37
C ALA A 692 34.11 -34.63 -28.90
N GLN A 693 34.19 -35.92 -28.58
CA GLN A 693 34.47 -36.45 -27.23
C GLN A 693 35.96 -36.56 -26.87
N GLN A 694 36.86 -35.98 -27.67
CA GLN A 694 38.29 -35.97 -27.36
C GLN A 694 38.63 -35.13 -26.11
N VAL A 695 37.73 -34.21 -25.73
CA VAL A 695 37.86 -33.31 -24.57
C VAL A 695 36.59 -33.41 -23.73
N GLY A 696 36.69 -33.18 -22.42
CA GLY A 696 35.59 -33.26 -21.46
C GLY A 696 34.35 -32.46 -21.87
N CYS A 697 34.55 -31.26 -22.43
CA CYS A 697 33.50 -30.43 -23.03
C CYS A 697 32.54 -31.19 -23.97
N GLY A 698 33.03 -32.14 -24.78
CA GLY A 698 32.18 -32.93 -25.68
C GLY A 698 31.32 -33.96 -24.95
N LEU A 699 31.80 -34.50 -23.83
CA LEU A 699 31.03 -35.41 -22.98
C LEU A 699 29.93 -34.67 -22.21
N TYR A 700 30.21 -33.45 -21.73
CA TYR A 700 29.18 -32.62 -21.09
C TYR A 700 28.07 -32.22 -22.06
N LEU A 701 28.43 -31.85 -23.31
CA LEU A 701 27.45 -31.51 -24.33
C LEU A 701 26.62 -32.73 -24.78
N LEU A 702 27.22 -33.93 -24.79
CA LEU A 702 26.47 -35.16 -24.98
C LEU A 702 25.48 -35.40 -23.83
N ALA A 703 25.93 -35.27 -22.59
CA ALA A 703 25.05 -35.39 -21.42
C ALA A 703 23.92 -34.35 -21.47
N SER A 704 24.23 -33.10 -21.84
CA SER A 704 23.25 -32.01 -22.01
C SER A 704 22.20 -32.32 -23.10
N SER A 705 22.60 -32.98 -24.19
CA SER A 705 21.64 -33.40 -25.23
C SER A 705 20.64 -34.45 -24.73
N VAL A 706 21.09 -35.35 -23.84
CA VAL A 706 20.22 -36.36 -23.21
C VAL A 706 19.30 -35.73 -22.17
N THR A 707 19.83 -34.83 -21.33
CA THR A 707 19.02 -34.12 -20.33
C THR A 707 18.00 -33.20 -20.96
N SER A 708 18.31 -32.56 -22.08
CA SER A 708 17.36 -31.75 -22.86
C SER A 708 16.19 -32.59 -23.37
N PHE A 709 16.46 -33.77 -23.94
CA PHE A 709 15.43 -34.73 -24.36
C PHE A 709 14.52 -35.13 -23.18
N LEU A 710 15.12 -35.46 -22.03
CA LEU A 710 14.37 -35.85 -20.83
C LEU A 710 13.52 -34.70 -20.28
N THR A 711 14.07 -33.47 -20.28
CA THR A 711 13.37 -32.26 -19.82
C THR A 711 12.12 -32.00 -20.68
N ILE A 712 12.27 -31.99 -22.00
CA ILE A 712 11.18 -31.74 -22.94
C ILE A 712 10.11 -32.84 -22.86
N SER A 713 10.53 -34.09 -22.71
CA SER A 713 9.60 -35.22 -22.53
C SER A 713 8.82 -35.12 -21.22
N MET A 714 9.50 -34.81 -20.11
CA MET A 714 8.83 -34.63 -18.80
C MET A 714 7.92 -33.41 -18.78
N PHE A 715 8.28 -32.32 -19.45
CA PHE A 715 7.42 -31.14 -19.59
C PHE A 715 6.13 -31.47 -20.36
N PHE A 716 6.24 -32.22 -21.47
CA PHE A 716 5.07 -32.70 -22.21
C PHE A 716 4.18 -33.59 -21.34
N VAL A 717 4.78 -34.54 -20.61
CA VAL A 717 4.05 -35.39 -19.66
C VAL A 717 3.36 -34.56 -18.57
N LYS A 718 4.04 -33.57 -17.99
CA LYS A 718 3.47 -32.70 -16.95
C LYS A 718 2.24 -31.95 -17.45
N PHE A 719 2.32 -31.33 -18.63
CA PHE A 719 1.19 -30.58 -19.18
C PHE A 719 -0.04 -31.46 -19.39
N TRP A 720 0.13 -32.62 -20.05
CA TRP A 720 -0.99 -33.52 -20.28
C TRP A 720 -1.50 -34.19 -19.01
N PHE A 721 -0.62 -34.46 -18.05
CA PHE A 721 -1.02 -34.95 -16.74
C PHE A 721 -1.99 -33.98 -16.06
N VAL A 722 -1.65 -32.69 -15.96
CA VAL A 722 -2.54 -31.67 -15.34
C VAL A 722 -3.88 -31.57 -16.07
N VAL A 723 -3.85 -31.48 -17.40
CA VAL A 723 -5.08 -31.35 -18.19
C VAL A 723 -5.99 -32.57 -18.03
N LEU A 724 -5.43 -33.78 -18.08
CA LEU A 724 -6.23 -35.00 -17.98
C LEU A 724 -6.77 -35.24 -16.57
N THR A 725 -5.96 -35.00 -15.53
CA THR A 725 -6.39 -35.26 -14.16
C THR A 725 -7.34 -34.22 -13.59
N GLN A 726 -7.38 -33.01 -14.16
CA GLN A 726 -8.34 -31.97 -13.75
C GLN A 726 -9.63 -31.98 -14.56
N ILE A 727 -9.66 -32.57 -15.77
CA ILE A 727 -10.89 -32.74 -16.55
C ILE A 727 -11.74 -33.89 -16.00
N ASP A 728 -11.13 -34.95 -15.46
CA ASP A 728 -11.81 -36.17 -15.02
C ASP A 728 -11.83 -36.31 -13.49
N ASP A 729 -13.03 -36.14 -12.91
CA ASP A 729 -13.29 -36.25 -11.47
C ASP A 729 -13.16 -37.70 -10.93
N SER A 730 -13.04 -38.71 -11.82
CA SER A 730 -12.89 -40.12 -11.42
C SER A 730 -11.44 -40.54 -11.14
N THR A 731 -10.49 -39.61 -11.27
CA THR A 731 -9.06 -39.91 -11.08
C THR A 731 -8.73 -40.22 -9.62
N ASN A 732 -8.12 -41.38 -9.39
CA ASN A 732 -7.79 -41.87 -8.06
C ASN A 732 -6.78 -40.92 -7.36
N ILE A 733 -7.04 -40.57 -6.10
CA ILE A 733 -6.15 -39.74 -5.27
C ILE A 733 -4.70 -40.24 -5.22
N LEU A 734 -4.48 -41.56 -5.34
CA LEU A 734 -3.13 -42.14 -5.40
C LEU A 734 -2.35 -41.71 -6.66
N ILE A 735 -3.05 -41.51 -7.78
CA ILE A 735 -2.45 -41.04 -9.05
C ILE A 735 -2.06 -39.55 -8.89
N HIS A 736 -2.94 -38.74 -8.31
CA HIS A 736 -2.65 -37.34 -7.97
C HIS A 736 -1.47 -37.21 -7.01
N GLN A 737 -1.41 -38.04 -5.96
CA GLN A 737 -0.30 -38.07 -5.01
C GLN A 737 1.02 -38.48 -5.66
N SER A 738 0.99 -39.51 -6.52
CA SER A 738 2.18 -39.96 -7.24
C SER A 738 2.70 -38.89 -8.20
N GLY A 739 1.81 -38.27 -8.98
CA GLY A 739 2.16 -37.17 -9.88
C GLY A 739 2.72 -35.95 -9.13
N CYS A 740 2.08 -35.58 -8.02
CA CYS A 740 2.49 -34.49 -7.14
C CYS A 740 3.92 -34.65 -6.61
N LYS A 741 4.28 -35.86 -6.16
CA LYS A 741 5.59 -36.14 -5.57
C LYS A 741 6.71 -36.42 -6.59
N SER A 742 6.37 -36.76 -7.84
CA SER A 742 7.36 -37.23 -8.82
C SER A 742 7.61 -36.27 -9.99
N ILE A 743 6.57 -35.83 -10.70
CA ILE A 743 6.72 -35.19 -12.02
C ILE A 743 7.43 -33.83 -11.91
N GLU A 744 6.98 -32.99 -10.98
CA GLU A 744 7.51 -31.62 -10.82
C GLU A 744 8.96 -31.61 -10.29
N PRO A 745 9.32 -32.36 -9.22
CA PRO A 745 10.72 -32.44 -8.78
C PRO A 745 11.68 -33.01 -9.83
N ILE A 746 11.26 -34.04 -10.58
CA ILE A 746 12.08 -34.65 -11.65
C ILE A 746 12.31 -33.65 -12.79
N LEU A 747 11.29 -32.86 -13.16
CA LEU A 747 11.43 -31.84 -14.18
C LEU A 747 12.41 -30.74 -13.73
N LYS A 748 12.32 -30.26 -12.48
CA LYS A 748 13.27 -29.30 -11.90
C LYS A 748 14.70 -29.85 -11.88
N PHE A 749 14.88 -31.12 -11.53
CA PHE A 749 16.18 -31.79 -11.53
C PHE A 749 16.88 -31.70 -12.89
N PHE A 750 16.20 -32.05 -13.97
CA PHE A 750 16.81 -32.05 -15.30
C PHE A 750 17.19 -30.62 -15.74
N LEU A 751 16.38 -29.62 -15.43
CA LEU A 751 16.69 -28.21 -15.71
C LEU A 751 17.96 -27.75 -14.98
N TYR A 752 18.09 -28.06 -13.68
CA TYR A 752 19.27 -27.68 -12.90
C TYR A 752 20.52 -28.42 -13.35
N PHE A 753 20.38 -29.71 -13.64
CA PHE A 753 21.50 -30.53 -14.11
C PHE A 753 22.02 -30.03 -15.46
N ASP A 754 21.13 -29.71 -16.41
CA ASP A 754 21.52 -29.14 -17.71
C ASP A 754 22.23 -27.78 -17.56
N GLY A 755 21.72 -26.89 -16.70
CA GLY A 755 22.37 -25.62 -16.38
C GLY A 755 23.82 -25.80 -15.91
N TRP A 756 24.05 -26.69 -14.94
CA TRP A 756 25.41 -26.95 -14.44
C TRP A 756 26.32 -27.68 -15.45
N LEU A 757 25.78 -28.55 -16.32
CA LEU A 757 26.56 -29.11 -17.43
C LEU A 757 27.06 -28.00 -18.38
N ASN A 758 26.21 -27.02 -18.67
CA ASN A 758 26.60 -25.85 -19.46
C ASN A 758 27.68 -25.01 -18.76
N ALA A 759 27.64 -24.89 -17.43
CA ALA A 759 28.70 -24.26 -16.65
C ALA A 759 30.03 -25.02 -16.76
N CYS A 760 30.01 -26.35 -16.65
CA CYS A 760 31.19 -27.19 -16.82
C CYS A 760 31.81 -27.04 -18.22
N VAL A 761 30.98 -26.93 -19.27
CA VAL A 761 31.43 -26.65 -20.64
C VAL A 761 32.18 -25.32 -20.72
N ALA A 762 31.67 -24.25 -20.12
CA ALA A 762 32.34 -22.94 -20.11
C ALA A 762 33.68 -22.97 -19.37
N ILE A 763 33.70 -23.57 -18.18
CA ILE A 763 34.89 -23.64 -17.34
C ILE A 763 35.99 -24.44 -18.05
N GLU A 764 35.65 -25.59 -18.65
CA GLU A 764 36.63 -26.38 -19.41
C GLU A 764 37.14 -25.64 -20.65
N ARG A 765 36.28 -24.89 -21.36
CA ARG A 765 36.72 -24.06 -22.49
C ARG A 765 37.72 -23.00 -22.06
N ALA A 766 37.46 -22.32 -20.94
CA ALA A 766 38.40 -21.35 -20.38
C ALA A 766 39.73 -22.02 -19.99
N PHE A 767 39.69 -23.20 -19.38
CA PHE A 767 40.88 -23.95 -18.98
C PHE A 767 41.69 -24.46 -20.18
N HIS A 768 41.02 -24.91 -21.25
CA HIS A 768 41.66 -25.29 -22.51
C HIS A 768 42.40 -24.11 -23.13
N VAL A 769 41.77 -22.92 -23.15
CA VAL A 769 42.41 -21.69 -23.65
C VAL A 769 43.58 -21.27 -22.77
N TYR A 770 43.45 -21.37 -21.44
CA TYR A 770 44.49 -21.02 -20.49
C TYR A 770 45.75 -21.89 -20.63
N LYS A 771 45.58 -23.21 -20.68
CA LYS A 771 46.70 -24.15 -20.77
C LYS A 771 47.29 -24.28 -22.17
N GLY A 772 46.51 -23.98 -23.22
CA GLY A 772 46.93 -24.06 -24.60
C GLY A 772 47.53 -25.44 -24.94
N VAL A 773 48.80 -25.47 -25.33
CA VAL A 773 49.52 -26.70 -25.74
C VAL A 773 49.72 -27.68 -24.57
N THR A 774 49.74 -27.19 -23.33
CA THR A 774 49.92 -28.03 -22.12
C THR A 774 48.60 -28.66 -21.63
N PHE A 775 47.51 -28.52 -22.40
CA PHE A 775 46.22 -29.08 -22.03
C PHE A 775 46.18 -30.60 -22.27
N ASP A 776 46.00 -31.35 -21.19
CA ASP A 776 45.88 -32.81 -21.23
C ASP A 776 44.43 -33.24 -21.51
N LYS A 777 44.22 -33.72 -22.74
CA LYS A 777 42.93 -34.21 -23.24
C LYS A 777 42.46 -35.48 -22.51
N GLN A 778 43.35 -36.39 -22.13
CA GLN A 778 42.98 -37.63 -21.44
C GLN A 778 42.53 -37.35 -20.01
N LYS A 779 43.25 -36.49 -19.30
CA LYS A 779 42.87 -36.06 -17.95
C LYS A 779 41.55 -35.30 -17.95
N SER A 780 41.32 -34.40 -18.91
CA SER A 780 40.04 -33.71 -19.09
C SER A 780 38.88 -34.69 -19.29
N ARG A 781 39.06 -35.69 -20.16
CA ARG A 781 38.03 -36.73 -20.40
C ARG A 781 37.71 -37.54 -19.14
N LEU A 782 38.73 -37.88 -18.35
CA LEU A 782 38.56 -38.64 -17.10
C LEU A 782 37.82 -37.82 -16.05
N VAL A 783 38.18 -36.55 -15.88
CA VAL A 783 37.49 -35.61 -14.99
C VAL A 783 36.03 -35.43 -15.41
N ALA A 784 35.76 -35.30 -16.70
CA ALA A 784 34.40 -35.17 -17.21
C ALA A 784 33.52 -36.38 -16.92
N ARG A 785 34.05 -37.61 -17.02
CA ARG A 785 33.31 -38.82 -16.65
C ARG A 785 32.91 -38.84 -15.17
N TRP A 786 33.81 -38.44 -14.28
CA TRP A 786 33.50 -38.35 -12.85
C TRP A 786 32.48 -37.25 -12.55
N ILE A 787 32.63 -36.07 -13.17
CA ILE A 787 31.69 -34.96 -12.96
C ILE A 787 30.29 -35.31 -13.46
N ILE A 788 30.14 -36.00 -14.60
CA ILE A 788 28.82 -36.42 -15.10
C ILE A 788 28.11 -37.39 -14.14
N VAL A 789 28.84 -38.14 -13.31
CA VAL A 789 28.27 -39.04 -12.30
C VAL A 789 28.00 -38.33 -10.98
N ILE A 790 28.91 -37.46 -10.54
CA ILE A 790 28.83 -36.77 -9.24
C ILE A 790 27.82 -35.61 -9.28
N LEU A 791 27.79 -34.85 -10.37
CA LEU A 791 26.96 -33.65 -10.49
C LEU A 791 25.45 -33.93 -10.31
N PRO A 792 24.86 -35.00 -10.88
CA PRO A 792 23.50 -35.43 -10.56
C PRO A 792 23.23 -35.61 -9.07
N LEU A 793 24.16 -36.23 -8.33
CA LEU A 793 24.01 -36.46 -6.89
C LEU A 793 24.08 -35.14 -6.11
N CYS A 794 25.00 -34.24 -6.48
CA CYS A 794 25.08 -32.92 -5.88
C CYS A 794 23.80 -32.11 -6.13
N VAL A 795 23.25 -32.14 -7.34
CA VAL A 795 21.98 -31.47 -7.65
C VAL A 795 20.84 -32.14 -6.88
N LEU A 796 20.78 -33.48 -6.80
CA LEU A 796 19.73 -34.18 -6.04
C LEU A 796 19.70 -33.77 -4.56
N LEU A 797 20.88 -33.68 -3.93
CA LEU A 797 21.02 -33.31 -2.52
C LEU A 797 20.48 -31.90 -2.20
N THR A 798 20.51 -30.95 -3.15
CA THR A 798 20.04 -29.59 -2.91
C THR A 798 18.53 -29.42 -2.94
N PHE A 799 17.77 -30.41 -3.44
CA PHE A 799 16.30 -30.34 -3.46
C PHE A 799 15.59 -31.55 -2.85
N VAL A 800 16.27 -32.36 -2.02
CA VAL A 800 15.63 -33.48 -1.29
C VAL A 800 14.41 -33.02 -0.48
N HIS A 801 14.43 -31.79 0.06
CA HIS A 801 13.32 -31.23 0.81
C HIS A 801 12.02 -31.11 -0.02
N GLU A 802 12.10 -30.92 -1.34
CA GLU A 802 10.93 -30.86 -2.21
C GLU A 802 10.16 -32.18 -2.26
N PHE A 803 10.84 -33.33 -2.20
CA PHE A 803 10.17 -34.64 -2.18
C PHE A 803 9.46 -34.90 -0.85
N ILE A 804 10.01 -34.36 0.25
CA ILE A 804 9.52 -34.61 1.62
C ILE A 804 8.27 -33.78 1.91
N TYR A 805 8.27 -32.51 1.48
CA TYR A 805 7.25 -31.53 1.88
C TYR A 805 6.08 -31.38 0.89
N ARG A 806 6.03 -32.16 -0.21
CA ARG A 806 4.91 -32.19 -1.17
C ARG A 806 3.82 -33.15 -0.72
N ASN A 807 2.60 -32.66 -0.53
CA ASN A 807 1.43 -33.48 -0.20
C ASN A 807 0.21 -33.06 -1.01
N VAL A 808 -0.77 -33.97 -1.10
CA VAL A 808 -2.07 -33.66 -1.73
C VAL A 808 -3.06 -33.24 -0.67
N PHE A 809 -3.73 -32.11 -0.89
CA PHE A 809 -4.77 -31.55 -0.05
C PHE A 809 -6.12 -31.67 -0.78
N SER A 810 -7.16 -32.17 -0.11
CA SER A 810 -8.48 -32.34 -0.72
C SER A 810 -9.55 -31.57 0.06
N TYR A 811 -10.43 -30.84 -0.62
CA TYR A 811 -11.59 -30.20 -0.01
C TYR A 811 -12.86 -30.42 -0.84
N GLU A 812 -14.01 -30.44 -0.16
CA GLU A 812 -15.33 -30.64 -0.78
C GLU A 812 -16.19 -29.39 -0.62
N VAL A 813 -16.80 -28.95 -1.73
CA VAL A 813 -17.76 -27.83 -1.73
C VAL A 813 -19.16 -28.41 -1.82
N SER A 814 -19.97 -28.19 -0.78
CA SER A 814 -21.41 -28.45 -0.79
C SER A 814 -22.16 -27.15 -1.10
N GLY A 815 -23.01 -27.18 -2.11
CA GLY A 815 -23.83 -26.03 -2.50
C GLY A 815 -25.01 -25.82 -1.55
N ASN A 816 -25.26 -24.58 -1.14
CA ASN A 816 -26.50 -24.19 -0.49
C ASN A 816 -27.60 -24.04 -1.57
N GLY A 817 -28.54 -24.97 -1.63
CA GLY A 817 -29.73 -24.85 -2.46
C GLY A 817 -30.52 -26.15 -2.54
N THR A 818 -31.85 -26.05 -2.55
CA THR A 818 -32.85 -27.14 -2.57
C THR A 818 -32.88 -27.97 -3.86
N GLN A 819 -31.79 -28.05 -4.62
CA GLN A 819 -31.65 -28.98 -5.73
C GLN A 819 -30.38 -29.82 -5.53
N VAL A 820 -30.56 -31.14 -5.62
CA VAL A 820 -29.49 -32.14 -5.53
C VAL A 820 -28.49 -31.90 -6.67
N MET A 821 -27.47 -31.11 -6.39
CA MET A 821 -26.26 -31.00 -7.20
C MET A 821 -25.12 -31.57 -6.36
N ASN A 822 -24.46 -32.60 -6.90
CA ASN A 822 -23.44 -33.40 -6.24
C ASN A 822 -22.34 -32.53 -5.60
N ALA A 823 -21.89 -32.92 -4.39
CA ALA A 823 -20.73 -32.34 -3.74
C ALA A 823 -19.52 -32.44 -4.69
N ARG A 824 -18.83 -31.31 -4.93
CA ARG A 824 -17.67 -31.27 -5.82
C ARG A 824 -16.40 -31.37 -5.00
N ARG A 825 -15.56 -32.35 -5.31
CA ARG A 825 -14.26 -32.59 -4.68
C ARG A 825 -13.14 -31.91 -5.46
N TYR A 826 -12.19 -31.32 -4.75
CA TYR A 826 -11.01 -30.68 -5.32
C TYR A 826 -9.76 -31.23 -4.63
N ASP A 827 -8.84 -31.80 -5.42
CA ASP A 827 -7.56 -32.33 -4.94
C ASP A 827 -6.40 -31.43 -5.45
N TRP A 828 -5.50 -31.02 -4.56
CA TRP A 828 -4.44 -30.02 -4.77
C TRP A 828 -3.06 -30.58 -4.42
N CYS A 829 -2.05 -30.41 -5.27
CA CYS A 829 -0.67 -30.73 -4.93
C CYS A 829 0.02 -29.52 -4.34
N VAL A 830 0.54 -29.63 -3.11
CA VAL A 830 1.07 -28.44 -2.45
C VAL A 830 2.26 -28.72 -1.53
N THR A 831 3.16 -27.74 -1.38
CA THR A 831 4.50 -27.86 -0.76
C THR A 831 4.61 -27.12 0.58
N GLY A 832 4.77 -27.82 1.69
CA GLY A 832 4.68 -27.21 3.03
C GLY A 832 6.05 -26.94 3.63
N TYR A 833 6.62 -25.75 3.47
CA TYR A 833 7.90 -25.42 4.11
C TYR A 833 7.75 -24.72 5.46
N SER A 834 8.64 -25.04 6.41
CA SER A 834 8.93 -24.15 7.53
C SER A 834 9.66 -22.90 7.03
N LEU A 835 9.69 -21.82 7.83
CA LEU A 835 10.39 -20.58 7.46
C LEU A 835 11.87 -20.83 7.11
N ALA A 836 12.56 -21.68 7.88
CA ALA A 836 13.95 -22.03 7.63
C ALA A 836 14.14 -22.78 6.30
N VAL A 837 13.27 -23.75 6.00
CA VAL A 837 13.33 -24.53 4.75
C VAL A 837 12.97 -23.67 3.54
N GLN A 838 12.09 -22.68 3.70
CA GLN A 838 11.79 -21.73 2.63
C GLN A 838 13.01 -20.87 2.29
N THR A 839 13.65 -20.26 3.29
CA THR A 839 14.86 -19.46 3.07
C THR A 839 15.94 -20.29 2.38
N TYR A 840 16.12 -21.55 2.80
CA TYR A 840 17.00 -22.49 2.12
C TYR A 840 16.59 -22.72 0.66
N ASN A 841 15.32 -23.02 0.39
CA ASN A 841 14.79 -23.23 -0.95
C ASN A 841 15.01 -22.02 -1.86
N THR A 842 14.79 -20.80 -1.36
CA THR A 842 15.08 -19.55 -2.07
C THR A 842 16.55 -19.48 -2.46
N ILE A 843 17.45 -19.65 -1.48
CA ILE A 843 18.90 -19.57 -1.71
C ILE A 843 19.33 -20.60 -2.76
N ILE A 844 18.86 -21.84 -2.64
CA ILE A 844 19.17 -22.91 -3.60
C ILE A 844 18.67 -22.56 -5.01
N LEU A 845 17.47 -22.02 -5.15
CA LEU A 845 16.95 -21.59 -6.44
C LEU A 845 17.84 -20.52 -7.09
N PHE A 846 18.24 -19.49 -6.33
CA PHE A 846 19.16 -18.47 -6.81
C PHE A 846 20.50 -19.07 -7.24
N VAL A 847 21.05 -20.02 -6.47
CA VAL A 847 22.30 -20.71 -6.80
C VAL A 847 22.18 -21.48 -8.12
N HIS A 848 21.10 -22.24 -8.33
CA HIS A 848 20.91 -23.01 -9.56
C HIS A 848 20.62 -22.13 -10.77
N LEU A 849 19.99 -20.97 -10.59
CA LEU A 849 19.70 -20.05 -11.68
C LEU A 849 20.92 -19.21 -12.08
N PHE A 850 21.54 -18.52 -11.12
CA PHE A 850 22.62 -17.59 -11.40
C PHE A 850 23.99 -18.26 -11.45
N GLY A 851 24.22 -19.34 -10.69
CA GLY A 851 25.52 -20.02 -10.65
C GLY A 851 26.04 -20.39 -12.04
N PRO A 852 25.26 -21.13 -12.86
CA PRO A 852 25.67 -21.46 -14.22
C PRO A 852 25.89 -20.26 -15.14
N PHE A 853 25.06 -19.22 -15.02
CA PHE A 853 25.22 -17.98 -15.79
C PHE A 853 26.53 -17.27 -15.44
N VAL A 854 26.79 -17.11 -14.14
CA VAL A 854 27.99 -16.46 -13.61
C VAL A 854 29.24 -17.22 -14.06
N ALA A 855 29.23 -18.55 -13.98
CA ALA A 855 30.33 -19.39 -14.47
C ALA A 855 30.58 -19.22 -15.98
N ASN A 856 29.51 -19.16 -16.80
CA ASN A 856 29.62 -18.94 -18.24
C ASN A 856 30.17 -17.54 -18.56
N LEU A 857 29.63 -16.49 -17.92
CA LEU A 857 30.03 -15.10 -18.14
C LEU A 857 31.50 -14.88 -17.76
N PHE A 858 31.91 -15.33 -16.56
CA PHE A 858 33.30 -15.19 -16.13
C PHE A 858 34.26 -15.99 -17.02
N SER A 859 33.87 -17.18 -17.47
CA SER A 859 34.68 -17.98 -18.41
C SER A 859 34.86 -17.25 -19.75
N ALA A 860 33.81 -16.61 -20.27
CA ALA A 860 33.88 -15.84 -21.51
C ALA A 860 34.75 -14.58 -21.37
N LEU A 861 34.56 -13.81 -20.28
CA LEU A 861 35.38 -12.63 -19.99
C LEU A 861 36.85 -13.02 -19.80
N PHE A 862 37.12 -14.11 -19.10
CA PHE A 862 38.47 -14.64 -18.92
C PHE A 862 39.14 -14.99 -20.26
N ILE A 863 38.41 -15.59 -21.21
CA ILE A 863 38.95 -15.87 -22.55
C ILE A 863 39.28 -14.57 -23.28
N VAL A 864 38.37 -13.59 -23.32
CA VAL A 864 38.57 -12.32 -24.04
C VAL A 864 39.74 -11.52 -23.48
N PHE A 865 39.76 -11.30 -22.16
CA PHE A 865 40.80 -10.48 -21.52
C PHE A 865 42.10 -11.25 -21.31
N GLY A 866 42.04 -12.54 -20.96
CA GLY A 866 43.21 -13.38 -20.73
C GLY A 866 44.03 -13.60 -21.99
N VAL A 867 43.39 -13.88 -23.12
CA VAL A 867 44.09 -14.03 -24.41
C VAL A 867 44.64 -12.69 -24.90
N ALA A 868 43.89 -11.60 -24.75
CA ALA A 868 44.38 -10.27 -25.11
C ALA A 868 45.62 -9.86 -24.29
N ARG A 869 45.64 -10.16 -22.99
CA ARG A 869 46.80 -9.89 -22.10
C ARG A 869 48.01 -10.74 -22.47
N THR A 870 47.82 -12.02 -22.79
CA THR A 870 48.92 -12.92 -23.22
C THR A 870 49.49 -12.50 -24.58
N ARG A 871 48.65 -12.06 -25.52
CA ARG A 871 49.08 -11.54 -26.83
C ARG A 871 49.78 -10.18 -26.73
N SER A 872 49.33 -9.30 -25.83
CA SER A 872 50.03 -8.04 -25.54
C SER A 872 51.44 -8.25 -24.99
N LYS A 873 51.66 -9.29 -24.17
CA LYS A 873 53.00 -9.63 -23.67
C LYS A 873 53.96 -10.12 -24.76
N THR A 874 53.44 -10.69 -25.85
CA THR A 874 54.23 -11.26 -26.96
C THR A 874 54.36 -10.32 -28.16
N GLN A 875 53.41 -9.42 -28.39
CA GLN A 875 53.45 -8.38 -29.44
C GLN A 875 53.49 -6.98 -28.81
N LYS A 876 54.69 -6.47 -28.50
CA LYS A 876 54.92 -5.18 -27.82
C LYS A 876 54.47 -3.93 -28.62
N SER A 877 54.12 -4.05 -29.91
CA SER A 877 53.85 -2.90 -30.79
C SER A 877 52.37 -2.53 -30.94
N GLN A 878 51.43 -3.24 -30.32
CA GLN A 878 49.99 -2.99 -30.48
C GLN A 878 49.31 -2.59 -29.16
N ASN A 879 48.41 -1.60 -29.24
CA ASN A 879 47.64 -1.10 -28.09
C ASN A 879 46.67 -2.17 -27.56
N ILE A 880 46.71 -2.44 -26.26
CA ILE A 880 45.90 -3.45 -25.55
C ILE A 880 44.40 -3.27 -25.84
N ASN A 881 43.89 -2.04 -25.92
CA ASN A 881 42.48 -1.78 -26.20
C ASN A 881 42.06 -2.24 -27.60
N LEU A 882 42.98 -2.17 -28.57
CA LEU A 882 42.75 -2.59 -29.95
C LEU A 882 42.76 -4.13 -30.06
N LEU A 883 43.63 -4.81 -29.28
CA LEU A 883 43.59 -6.27 -29.14
C LEU A 883 42.32 -6.76 -28.45
N ILE A 884 41.88 -6.10 -27.38
CA ILE A 884 40.64 -6.44 -26.68
C ILE A 884 39.45 -6.30 -27.63
N ARG A 885 39.36 -5.22 -28.41
CA ARG A 885 38.29 -5.02 -29.40
C ARG A 885 38.29 -6.11 -30.48
N LYS A 886 39.47 -6.54 -30.92
CA LYS A 886 39.63 -7.65 -31.89
C LYS A 886 39.19 -8.99 -31.27
N GLN A 887 39.62 -9.29 -30.05
CA GLN A 887 39.21 -10.51 -29.34
C GLN A 887 37.72 -10.53 -29.00
N PHE A 888 37.14 -9.38 -28.63
CA PHE A 888 35.71 -9.23 -28.41
C PHE A 888 34.93 -9.53 -29.70
N ASN A 889 35.37 -9.03 -30.86
CA ASN A 889 34.72 -9.32 -32.13
C ASN A 889 34.85 -10.80 -32.57
N GLU A 890 36.01 -11.43 -32.31
CA GLU A 890 36.26 -12.85 -32.59
C GLU A 890 35.42 -13.78 -31.69
N HIS A 891 35.21 -13.39 -30.43
CA HIS A 891 34.57 -14.21 -29.41
C HIS A 891 33.22 -13.68 -28.92
N LYS A 892 32.60 -12.70 -29.60
CA LYS A 892 31.34 -12.06 -29.20
C LYS A 892 30.22 -13.07 -28.89
N GLN A 893 30.21 -14.19 -29.61
CA GLN A 893 29.21 -15.26 -29.43
C GLN A 893 29.30 -15.96 -28.06
N LEU A 894 30.50 -16.01 -27.46
CA LEU A 894 30.70 -16.57 -26.11
C LEU A 894 30.14 -15.66 -25.01
N ILE A 895 29.94 -14.37 -25.29
CA ILE A 895 29.32 -13.40 -24.37
C ILE A 895 27.82 -13.27 -24.65
N ILE A 896 27.40 -13.32 -25.92
CA ILE A 896 26.00 -13.25 -26.31
C ILE A 896 25.21 -14.47 -25.80
N SER A 897 25.78 -15.68 -25.89
CA SER A 897 25.13 -16.92 -25.44
C SER A 897 24.66 -16.89 -23.98
N PRO A 898 25.49 -16.54 -22.96
CA PRO A 898 25.02 -16.44 -21.58
C PRO A 898 24.02 -15.30 -21.36
N MET A 899 24.10 -14.19 -22.10
CA MET A 899 23.10 -13.11 -21.99
C MET A 899 21.74 -13.54 -22.55
N VAL A 900 21.72 -14.30 -23.65
CA VAL A 900 20.48 -14.88 -24.20
C VAL A 900 19.90 -15.91 -23.24
N LEU A 901 20.73 -16.79 -22.66
CA LEU A 901 20.29 -17.78 -21.68
C LEU A 901 19.72 -17.12 -20.41
N LEU A 902 20.34 -16.02 -19.95
CA LEU A 902 19.81 -15.22 -18.84
C LEU A 902 18.47 -14.56 -19.22
N ALA A 903 18.40 -13.91 -20.39
CA ALA A 903 17.17 -13.26 -20.84
C ALA A 903 15.99 -14.25 -20.94
N LEU A 904 16.25 -15.48 -21.40
CA LEU A 904 15.25 -16.55 -21.46
C LEU A 904 14.91 -17.14 -20.08
N SER A 905 15.77 -17.00 -19.07
CA SER A 905 15.53 -17.53 -17.72
C SER A 905 14.96 -16.49 -16.74
N VAL A 906 15.06 -15.19 -17.06
CA VAL A 906 14.49 -14.07 -16.28
C VAL A 906 12.98 -14.20 -16.03
N PRO A 907 12.12 -14.60 -17.00
CA PRO A 907 10.68 -14.75 -16.73
C PRO A 907 10.39 -15.74 -15.61
N ARG A 908 11.18 -16.82 -15.50
CA ARG A 908 11.08 -17.80 -14.40
C ARG A 908 11.43 -17.17 -13.05
N LEU A 909 12.45 -16.31 -13.03
CA LEU A 909 12.86 -15.58 -11.84
C LEU A 909 11.77 -14.60 -11.40
N VAL A 910 11.22 -13.83 -12.35
CA VAL A 910 10.14 -12.88 -12.09
C VAL A 910 8.93 -13.60 -11.50
N ILE A 911 8.47 -14.70 -12.12
CA ILE A 911 7.37 -15.52 -11.58
C ILE A 911 7.69 -16.01 -10.15
N SER A 912 8.92 -16.46 -9.91
CA SER A 912 9.33 -17.02 -8.62
C SER A 912 9.54 -15.96 -7.52
N LEU A 913 9.80 -14.71 -7.87
CA LEU A 913 10.12 -13.63 -6.93
C LEU A 913 9.01 -12.60 -6.79
N LEU A 914 7.86 -12.79 -7.45
CA LEU A 914 6.71 -11.92 -7.29
C LEU A 914 6.30 -11.90 -5.80
N PRO A 915 6.49 -10.77 -5.10
CA PRO A 915 6.07 -10.66 -3.73
C PRO A 915 4.55 -10.51 -3.72
N GLY A 916 3.87 -11.38 -2.99
CA GLY A 916 2.43 -11.26 -2.78
C GLY A 916 1.60 -12.40 -3.35
N CYS A 917 0.31 -12.11 -3.40
CA CYS A 917 -0.76 -12.95 -3.89
C CYS A 917 -0.96 -12.66 -5.39
N VAL A 918 -0.82 -13.66 -6.23
CA VAL A 918 -0.84 -13.54 -7.68
C VAL A 918 -1.96 -14.41 -8.24
N ASN A 919 -3.03 -13.76 -8.70
CA ASN A 919 -4.07 -14.47 -9.44
C ASN A 919 -3.64 -14.65 -10.91
N ALA A 920 -3.33 -15.89 -11.30
CA ALA A 920 -2.94 -16.22 -12.66
C ALA A 920 -4.07 -16.03 -13.70
N SER A 921 -5.35 -16.07 -13.31
CA SER A 921 -6.48 -15.91 -14.24
C SER A 921 -6.61 -14.48 -14.78
N GLU A 922 -6.14 -13.46 -14.05
CA GLU A 922 -6.16 -12.07 -14.54
C GLU A 922 -5.35 -11.88 -15.82
N ASN A 923 -4.20 -12.56 -15.91
CA ASN A 923 -3.27 -12.44 -17.02
C ASN A 923 -2.70 -13.81 -17.38
N LEU A 924 -3.58 -14.78 -17.63
CA LEU A 924 -3.23 -16.19 -17.90
C LEU A 924 -2.12 -16.34 -18.95
N TRP A 925 -2.16 -15.53 -20.01
CA TRP A 925 -1.16 -15.53 -21.07
C TRP A 925 0.23 -15.07 -20.62
N LEU A 926 0.31 -14.13 -19.69
CA LEU A 926 1.58 -13.66 -19.14
C LEU A 926 2.28 -14.80 -18.39
N TYR A 927 1.54 -15.48 -17.51
CA TYR A 927 2.08 -16.58 -16.71
C TYR A 927 2.40 -17.82 -17.57
N LEU A 928 1.51 -18.20 -18.49
CA LEU A 928 1.75 -19.31 -19.42
C LEU A 928 2.94 -19.02 -20.35
N SER A 929 3.04 -17.82 -20.92
CA SER A 929 4.16 -17.47 -21.80
C SER A 929 5.48 -17.45 -21.04
N ALA A 930 5.53 -16.86 -19.85
CA ALA A 930 6.73 -16.85 -19.02
C ALA A 930 7.12 -18.26 -18.54
N TYR A 931 6.14 -19.13 -18.21
CA TYR A 931 6.39 -20.54 -17.90
C TYR A 931 6.97 -21.27 -19.12
N PHE A 932 6.40 -21.12 -20.32
CA PHE A 932 6.91 -21.76 -21.55
C PHE A 932 8.29 -21.24 -21.97
N ILE A 933 8.52 -19.93 -21.87
CA ILE A 933 9.83 -19.31 -22.18
C ILE A 933 10.93 -19.90 -21.30
N SER A 934 10.62 -20.27 -20.05
CA SER A 934 11.60 -20.86 -19.13
C SER A 934 12.21 -22.19 -19.61
N PHE A 935 11.54 -22.90 -20.53
CA PHE A 935 12.02 -24.15 -21.14
C PHE A 935 12.75 -23.95 -22.47
N MET A 936 12.74 -22.73 -23.03
CA MET A 936 13.44 -22.41 -24.28
C MET A 936 14.95 -22.71 -24.25
N PRO A 937 15.69 -22.43 -23.15
CA PRO A 937 17.11 -22.78 -23.08
C PRO A 937 17.42 -24.24 -23.43
N SER A 938 16.64 -25.18 -22.90
CA SER A 938 16.81 -26.62 -23.15
C SER A 938 16.36 -27.04 -24.56
N ILE A 939 15.43 -26.30 -25.18
CA ILE A 939 14.96 -26.55 -26.56
C ILE A 939 15.96 -26.03 -27.60
N LEU A 940 16.85 -25.11 -27.24
CA LEU A 940 17.71 -24.39 -28.19
C LEU A 940 19.19 -24.80 -28.16
N VAL A 941 19.55 -25.91 -27.48
CA VAL A 941 20.95 -26.36 -27.33
C VAL A 941 21.71 -26.46 -28.67
N PHE A 942 21.11 -27.03 -29.72
CA PHE A 942 21.75 -27.11 -31.04
C PHE A 942 21.95 -25.73 -31.64
N LEU A 943 20.93 -24.86 -31.58
CA LEU A 943 20.96 -23.52 -32.16
C LEU A 943 21.93 -22.58 -31.42
N ILE A 944 22.10 -22.76 -30.11
CA ILE A 944 22.99 -21.95 -29.28
C ILE A 944 24.44 -22.44 -29.37
N PHE A 945 24.68 -23.75 -29.32
CA PHE A 945 26.04 -24.29 -29.19
C PHE A 945 26.60 -24.90 -30.48
N VAL A 946 25.78 -25.55 -31.29
CA VAL A 946 26.24 -26.26 -32.51
C VAL A 946 26.18 -25.37 -33.74
N ALA A 947 25.04 -24.71 -33.98
CA ALA A 947 24.81 -23.90 -35.18
C ALA A 947 25.84 -22.78 -35.40
N PRO A 948 26.24 -22.01 -34.37
CA PRO A 948 27.21 -20.92 -34.53
C PRO A 948 28.67 -21.40 -34.58
N SER A 949 28.94 -22.64 -34.15
CA SER A 949 30.30 -23.18 -34.06
C SER A 949 30.71 -23.84 -35.36
N LYS A 950 31.70 -23.26 -36.07
CA LYS A 950 32.27 -23.86 -37.28
C LYS A 950 32.79 -25.28 -37.05
N LEU A 951 33.36 -25.53 -35.87
CA LEU A 951 33.88 -26.85 -35.47
C LEU A 951 32.75 -27.87 -35.32
N TYR A 952 31.76 -27.57 -34.47
CA TYR A 952 30.67 -28.52 -34.21
C TYR A 952 29.75 -28.69 -35.42
N MET A 953 29.52 -27.64 -36.21
CA MET A 953 28.77 -27.73 -37.45
C MET A 953 29.44 -28.64 -38.48
N LYS A 954 30.78 -28.64 -38.56
CA LYS A 954 31.52 -29.59 -39.40
C LYS A 954 31.33 -31.02 -38.90
N THR A 955 31.56 -31.24 -37.60
CA THR A 955 31.38 -32.56 -36.96
C THR A 955 29.95 -33.09 -37.14
N PHE A 956 28.94 -32.23 -37.01
CA PHE A 956 27.54 -32.56 -37.27
C PHE A 956 27.33 -33.03 -38.71
N LYS A 957 27.78 -32.27 -39.72
CA LYS A 957 27.62 -32.63 -41.14
C LYS A 957 28.26 -33.99 -41.44
N ASP A 958 29.42 -34.26 -40.88
CA ASP A 958 30.15 -35.52 -41.08
C ASP A 958 29.45 -36.70 -40.39
N SER A 959 29.00 -36.51 -39.14
CA SER A 959 28.22 -37.52 -38.41
C SER A 959 26.87 -37.81 -39.08
N PHE A 960 26.17 -36.76 -39.56
CA PHE A 960 24.87 -36.88 -40.19
C PHE A 960 24.95 -37.64 -41.52
N LYS A 961 25.99 -37.40 -42.33
CA LYS A 961 26.26 -38.19 -43.54
C LYS A 961 26.46 -39.67 -43.23
N LYS A 962 27.25 -40.00 -42.21
CA LYS A 962 27.49 -41.39 -41.78
C LYS A 962 26.21 -42.06 -41.26
N TRP A 963 25.40 -41.34 -40.49
CA TRP A 963 24.12 -41.84 -39.99
C TRP A 963 23.09 -42.08 -41.11
N ARG A 964 22.98 -41.16 -42.08
CA ARG A 964 22.12 -41.31 -43.26
C ARG A 964 22.52 -42.50 -44.13
N HIS A 965 23.81 -42.82 -44.19
CA HIS A 965 24.30 -44.00 -44.91
C HIS A 965 23.94 -45.31 -44.18
N ARG A 966 24.00 -45.33 -42.85
CA ARG A 966 23.66 -46.51 -42.02
C ARG A 966 22.16 -46.81 -41.90
N THR A 967 21.31 -45.82 -42.15
CA THR A 967 19.83 -45.97 -42.12
C THR A 967 19.22 -46.28 -43.48
N ARG A 968 20.02 -46.15 -44.56
CA ARG A 968 19.64 -46.53 -45.93
C ARG A 968 20.13 -47.92 -46.33
N GLN A 969 21.06 -48.49 -45.55
CA GLN A 969 21.40 -49.90 -45.53
C GLN A 969 20.49 -50.58 -44.51
#